data_AF-A0A7C1WCJ6-F1
#
_entry.id   AF-A0A7C1WCJ6-F1
#
_cell.length_a   1.000
_cell.length_b   1.000
_cell.length_c   1.000
_cell.angle_alpha   90.00
_cell.angle_beta   90.00
_cell.angle_gamma   90.00
#
_symmetry.space_group_name_H-M   'P 1'
#
loop_
_entity.id
_entity.type
_entity.pdbx_description
1 polymer ?
#
loop_
_entity_poly.entity_id
_entity_poly.type
_entity_poly.pdbx_seq_one_letter_code
_entity_poly.pdbx_strand_id
1 'polypeptide(L)'
;MKRFWAVGYLTVMIVALMVALGGCTGGGQTSQKPATTPPTAKQPQQPPKAQPTSPPPAKPQQPAQPTSPPTTPGKLATAKVQIVQVTAFPASGYLLAGSGASFQATVKAGEKALQTKLELKLDDQVVTTKTLDLKPDQSQVVTFQLAAVKGAGEHTVSIGDWTMKLNVITPASSAARAGHIPPDAQVLTANLGLTDPGIPGGKLIVTTFGTGPKTLNPGTSAETSSGDIISLMNGAGLLDINPLNAELIPGLAKSWTIAPDRKSVIFHLRRGVKWSDGKPFTADDVVFTFMDVIGNDDVNSNSRDGCTIGGQFVQVKKLDDYTVKASVSEPFRPLLRNCLSNLLLPRHLLAQHLAKLNPGADGDFKAIQSTVSNNRDALQKANAKSLAALKRALDQLSKAVKAQDAKAAQPAVGAIREALGQLLNAVPAGKLHDALNKAKDYATRALAEAKAGRFSGVAPGTFNNTWNTNTPPDQFAGLGPYDLQSYQTGQQILLKRNPYYWRVDEHGVQLPYFNQLAVLIVQSVDTQFLYFKSGQSDMYAARPEDWADILGEAKTKGWQTIKDGPAYGDQFVVLNQDYATLKPNDPSYQAMQYVMRAREFRQALAYALNKQAMIDNIYHGLAAPQWTWISVPSPFYDAESAETYPYNLKKAKQMLTALGLTDTNNDGVRNISDKFLMAQKACSDASDCAQKFGPEDQREVGFPLT
;
A
#
# COMPACT_ATOMS: atom_id res chain seq x y z
N MET A 1 10.80 27.66 35.82
CA MET A 1 9.84 27.18 34.82
C MET A 1 10.32 27.31 33.36
N LYS A 2 11.10 28.35 32.98
CA LYS A 2 11.64 28.49 31.60
C LYS A 2 12.77 27.50 31.23
N ARG A 3 13.61 27.08 32.19
CA ARG A 3 14.66 26.04 32.00
C ARG A 3 14.16 24.66 31.56
N PHE A 4 12.86 24.37 31.70
CA PHE A 4 12.27 23.08 31.36
C PHE A 4 11.80 22.97 29.90
N TRP A 5 11.64 24.11 29.20
CA TRP A 5 11.04 24.10 27.86
C TRP A 5 12.04 23.74 26.74
N ALA A 6 13.31 24.16 26.84
CA ALA A 6 14.31 23.89 25.81
C ALA A 6 15.15 22.62 26.04
N VAL A 7 15.47 22.31 27.30
CA VAL A 7 16.17 21.07 27.67
C VAL A 7 15.18 19.89 27.72
N GLY A 8 13.94 20.12 28.18
CA GLY A 8 12.95 19.07 28.39
C GLY A 8 12.37 18.44 27.11
N TYR A 9 12.25 19.18 26.01
CA TYR A 9 11.68 18.62 24.77
C TYR A 9 12.70 17.86 23.92
N LEU A 10 14.01 18.05 24.15
CA LEU A 10 15.05 17.53 23.28
C LEU A 10 15.92 16.45 23.92
N THR A 11 16.11 16.48 25.25
CA THR A 11 16.55 15.27 25.95
C THR A 11 15.48 14.19 25.83
N VAL A 12 14.19 14.55 25.80
CA VAL A 12 13.13 13.61 25.47
C VAL A 12 13.15 13.20 23.99
N MET A 13 13.58 14.02 23.03
CA MET A 13 13.65 13.56 21.62
C MET A 13 14.91 12.78 21.26
N ILE A 14 16.05 12.97 21.92
CA ILE A 14 17.30 12.21 21.67
C ILE A 14 17.42 11.01 22.61
N VAL A 15 16.95 11.11 23.86
CA VAL A 15 16.83 9.95 24.77
C VAL A 15 15.57 9.15 24.48
N ALA A 16 14.45 9.74 24.02
CA ALA A 16 13.39 8.94 23.40
C ALA A 16 13.72 8.55 21.95
N LEU A 17 14.72 9.11 21.27
CA LEU A 17 15.32 8.42 20.11
C LEU A 17 16.08 7.20 20.62
N MET A 18 16.95 7.30 21.63
CA MET A 18 17.69 6.11 22.13
C MET A 18 16.81 5.07 22.84
N VAL A 19 15.65 5.46 23.39
CA VAL A 19 14.69 4.55 24.04
C VAL A 19 13.57 4.12 23.07
N ALA A 20 13.23 4.89 22.03
CA ALA A 20 12.28 4.46 20.98
C ALA A 20 12.96 3.85 19.73
N LEU A 21 14.29 3.85 19.66
CA LEU A 21 15.07 3.07 18.68
C LEU A 21 15.36 1.65 19.18
N GLY A 22 14.91 1.30 20.39
CA GLY A 22 14.70 -0.08 20.85
C GLY A 22 13.23 -0.45 20.67
N GLY A 23 12.79 -0.65 19.43
CA GLY A 23 11.44 -1.09 19.10
C GLY A 23 10.50 0.05 18.68
N CYS A 24 9.97 -0.05 17.46
CA CYS A 24 8.85 0.77 17.04
C CYS A 24 7.68 0.60 18.02
N THR A 25 7.41 1.68 18.77
CA THR A 25 6.24 2.07 19.59
C THR A 25 6.09 1.41 20.99
N GLY A 26 5.56 2.15 21.97
CA GLY A 26 5.35 1.70 23.35
C GLY A 26 5.33 2.86 24.35
N GLY A 27 4.14 3.37 24.67
CA GLY A 27 3.94 4.46 25.64
C GLY A 27 4.07 3.98 27.10
N GLY A 28 4.74 4.77 27.94
CA GLY A 28 4.89 4.49 29.36
C GLY A 28 3.84 5.18 30.24
N GLN A 29 3.45 4.50 31.32
CA GLN A 29 3.04 5.16 32.57
C GLN A 29 3.87 4.66 33.76
N THR A 30 4.08 5.61 34.65
CA THR A 30 4.89 5.70 35.87
C THR A 30 4.70 4.58 36.90
N SER A 31 5.80 4.13 37.52
CA SER A 31 5.77 3.59 38.88
C SER A 31 6.98 4.02 39.70
N GLN A 32 6.71 4.50 40.92
CA GLN A 32 7.64 5.02 41.92
C GLN A 32 8.64 3.95 42.41
N LYS A 33 9.84 4.41 42.81
CA LYS A 33 10.86 3.65 43.55
C LYS A 33 10.31 3.13 44.89
N PRO A 34 10.86 2.00 45.37
CA PRO A 34 11.51 2.04 46.68
C PRO A 34 12.99 1.61 46.63
N ALA A 35 13.74 2.17 47.56
CA ALA A 35 15.16 1.96 47.77
C ALA A 35 15.46 0.62 48.45
N THR A 36 16.57 -0.02 48.09
CA THR A 36 17.53 -0.68 49.01
C THR A 36 18.78 -1.13 48.24
N THR A 37 19.95 -0.81 48.78
CA THR A 37 21.29 -1.18 48.34
C THR A 37 21.61 -2.65 48.62
N PRO A 38 22.39 -3.34 47.76
CA PRO A 38 23.20 -4.48 48.17
C PRO A 38 24.71 -4.32 47.86
N PRO A 39 25.58 -5.16 48.48
CA PRO A 39 26.97 -4.82 48.74
C PRO A 39 27.98 -5.30 47.66
N THR A 40 29.14 -4.65 47.72
CA THR A 40 30.41 -4.92 47.02
C THR A 40 30.83 -6.40 46.99
N ALA A 41 31.19 -6.89 45.79
CA ALA A 41 31.97 -8.11 45.61
C ALA A 41 33.08 -7.92 44.56
N LYS A 42 34.22 -8.56 44.84
CA LYS A 42 35.57 -8.32 44.33
C LYS A 42 35.79 -8.73 42.87
N GLN A 43 36.67 -7.98 42.18
CA GLN A 43 37.30 -8.34 40.91
C GLN A 43 38.11 -9.65 41.01
N PRO A 44 38.08 -10.50 39.97
CA PRO A 44 39.17 -11.40 39.63
C PRO A 44 40.05 -10.84 38.51
N GLN A 45 41.34 -11.14 38.62
CA GLN A 45 42.47 -10.64 37.85
C GLN A 45 42.47 -11.04 36.36
N GLN A 46 43.06 -10.17 35.55
CA GLN A 46 43.29 -10.30 34.10
C GLN A 46 44.40 -11.33 33.79
N PRO A 47 44.22 -12.24 32.81
CA PRO A 47 45.34 -12.98 32.21
C PRO A 47 46.04 -12.14 31.11
N PRO A 48 47.32 -12.44 30.80
CA PRO A 48 48.20 -11.56 30.05
C PRO A 48 47.91 -11.50 28.54
N LYS A 49 48.24 -10.34 27.96
CA LYS A 49 48.08 -9.97 26.54
C LYS A 49 48.82 -10.93 25.60
N ALA A 50 48.09 -11.55 24.68
CA ALA A 50 48.63 -12.08 23.42
C ALA A 50 48.50 -11.03 22.31
N GLN A 51 49.59 -10.76 21.59
CA GLN A 51 49.60 -9.92 20.38
C GLN A 51 48.86 -10.65 19.24
N PRO A 52 47.94 -9.98 18.52
CA PRO A 52 47.32 -10.56 17.34
C PRO A 52 48.17 -10.27 16.09
N THR A 53 48.72 -11.33 15.49
CA THR A 53 49.11 -11.34 14.08
C THR A 53 47.96 -11.94 13.28
N SER A 54 47.08 -11.10 12.74
CA SER A 54 46.05 -11.49 11.78
C SER A 54 46.14 -10.64 10.51
N PRO A 55 46.07 -11.23 9.30
CA PRO A 55 46.15 -10.52 8.03
C PRO A 55 44.88 -9.66 7.81
N PRO A 56 44.92 -8.67 6.88
CA PRO A 56 43.83 -7.71 6.69
C PRO A 56 42.51 -8.41 6.32
N PRO A 57 41.36 -7.84 6.72
CA PRO A 57 40.05 -8.43 6.48
C PRO A 57 39.79 -8.56 4.99
N ALA A 58 39.32 -9.74 4.57
CA ALA A 58 38.83 -9.97 3.23
C ALA A 58 37.70 -8.98 2.91
N LYS A 59 37.71 -8.43 1.69
CA LYS A 59 36.61 -7.62 1.17
C LYS A 59 35.28 -8.36 1.38
N PRO A 60 34.20 -7.66 1.79
CA PRO A 60 32.89 -8.28 1.88
C PRO A 60 32.54 -8.92 0.53
N GLN A 61 32.36 -10.24 0.51
CA GLN A 61 31.76 -10.90 -0.63
C GLN A 61 30.33 -10.37 -0.75
N GLN A 62 30.06 -9.77 -1.91
CA GLN A 62 28.74 -9.35 -2.33
C GLN A 62 27.80 -10.55 -2.18
N PRO A 63 26.66 -10.44 -1.46
CA PRO A 63 25.65 -11.49 -1.47
C PRO A 63 25.31 -11.80 -2.92
N ALA A 64 25.23 -13.09 -3.27
CA ALA A 64 24.78 -13.48 -4.60
C ALA A 64 23.46 -12.77 -4.90
N GLN A 65 23.44 -11.96 -5.96
CA GLN A 65 22.21 -11.32 -6.40
C GLN A 65 21.17 -12.43 -6.67
N PRO A 66 19.96 -12.34 -6.12
CA PRO A 66 18.87 -13.21 -6.56
C PRO A 66 18.69 -13.00 -8.06
N THR A 67 18.72 -14.09 -8.82
CA THR A 67 18.58 -14.05 -10.27
C THR A 67 17.23 -13.41 -10.62
N SER A 68 17.26 -12.35 -11.42
CA SER A 68 16.07 -11.76 -12.03
C SER A 68 15.25 -12.85 -12.74
N PRO A 69 13.91 -12.73 -12.87
CA PRO A 69 13.18 -13.57 -13.82
C PRO A 69 13.85 -13.47 -15.19
N PRO A 70 13.84 -14.53 -16.00
CA PRO A 70 14.66 -14.61 -17.19
C PRO A 70 14.24 -13.55 -18.22
N THR A 71 14.83 -12.37 -18.14
CA THR A 71 14.85 -11.37 -19.21
C THR A 71 16.12 -11.61 -20.00
N THR A 72 16.09 -12.62 -20.85
CA THR A 72 17.21 -12.92 -21.73
C THR A 72 17.03 -12.15 -23.03
N PRO A 73 17.97 -11.30 -23.44
CA PRO A 73 17.97 -10.73 -24.78
C PRO A 73 18.01 -11.86 -25.82
N GLY A 74 17.20 -11.77 -26.87
CA GLY A 74 17.21 -12.70 -27.99
C GLY A 74 17.69 -12.00 -29.27
N LYS A 75 18.28 -12.73 -30.21
CA LYS A 75 18.45 -12.23 -31.58
C LYS A 75 17.37 -12.89 -32.47
N LEU A 76 17.06 -12.31 -33.62
CA LEU A 76 16.53 -13.10 -34.71
C LEU A 76 17.71 -13.43 -35.62
N ALA A 77 17.75 -14.65 -36.15
CA ALA A 77 18.69 -15.08 -37.19
C ALA A 77 18.74 -14.19 -38.46
N THR A 78 17.90 -13.14 -38.57
CA THR A 78 18.00 -12.10 -39.60
C THR A 78 18.51 -10.79 -38.99
N ALA A 79 19.71 -10.37 -39.40
CA ALA A 79 20.51 -9.26 -38.86
C ALA A 79 19.90 -7.82 -38.94
N LYS A 80 18.58 -7.67 -39.06
CA LYS A 80 17.88 -6.38 -39.22
C LYS A 80 16.94 -6.02 -38.06
N VAL A 81 16.68 -6.94 -37.13
CA VAL A 81 15.79 -6.75 -35.97
C VAL A 81 16.35 -7.44 -34.73
N GLN A 82 16.27 -6.80 -33.58
CA GLN A 82 16.73 -7.34 -32.29
C GLN A 82 15.55 -7.54 -31.34
N ILE A 83 15.48 -8.71 -30.68
CA ILE A 83 14.57 -8.93 -29.54
C ILE A 83 15.30 -8.44 -28.30
N VAL A 84 14.95 -7.24 -27.87
CA VAL A 84 15.60 -6.60 -26.72
C VAL A 84 15.29 -7.34 -25.43
N GLN A 85 14.05 -7.78 -25.27
CA GLN A 85 13.56 -8.41 -24.06
C GLN A 85 12.33 -9.27 -24.37
N VAL A 86 12.23 -10.44 -23.75
CA VAL A 86 10.99 -11.20 -23.65
C VAL A 86 10.60 -11.32 -22.19
N THR A 87 9.34 -11.05 -21.89
CA THR A 87 8.74 -11.32 -20.58
C THR A 87 7.67 -12.38 -20.75
N ALA A 88 7.82 -13.49 -20.04
CA ALA A 88 6.85 -14.58 -19.99
C ALA A 88 5.91 -14.43 -18.80
N PHE A 89 4.68 -14.85 -18.98
CA PHE A 89 3.66 -14.88 -17.94
C PHE A 89 2.94 -16.24 -17.96
N PRO A 90 3.12 -17.06 -16.92
CA PRO A 90 3.91 -16.81 -15.71
C PRO A 90 5.43 -16.82 -15.97
N ALA A 91 6.17 -16.00 -15.23
CA ALA A 91 7.63 -15.87 -15.39
C ALA A 91 8.42 -17.06 -14.81
N SER A 92 7.75 -17.91 -14.03
CA SER A 92 8.35 -19.08 -13.38
C SER A 92 8.72 -20.21 -14.35
N GLY A 93 8.14 -20.21 -15.56
CA GLY A 93 8.24 -21.36 -16.46
C GLY A 93 7.36 -22.55 -16.05
N TYR A 94 6.45 -22.40 -15.08
CA TYR A 94 5.50 -23.44 -14.70
C TYR A 94 4.06 -23.06 -15.06
N LEU A 95 3.28 -24.01 -15.56
CA LEU A 95 1.89 -23.80 -15.98
C LEU A 95 1.02 -24.99 -15.57
N LEU A 96 -0.22 -24.76 -15.17
CA LEU A 96 -1.15 -25.88 -14.95
C LEU A 96 -1.65 -26.45 -16.29
N ALA A 97 -1.89 -27.75 -16.33
CA ALA A 97 -2.51 -28.41 -17.47
C ALA A 97 -3.92 -27.81 -17.73
N GLY A 98 -4.19 -27.44 -18.98
CA GLY A 98 -5.42 -26.76 -19.40
C GLY A 98 -5.34 -25.24 -19.34
N SER A 99 -4.21 -24.67 -18.94
CA SER A 99 -4.00 -23.23 -18.82
C SER A 99 -3.14 -22.71 -19.97
N GLY A 100 -3.29 -21.42 -20.28
CA GLY A 100 -2.51 -20.73 -21.31
C GLY A 100 -1.44 -19.83 -20.72
N ALA A 101 -0.45 -19.46 -21.54
CA ALA A 101 0.61 -18.52 -21.18
C ALA A 101 0.58 -17.28 -22.07
N SER A 102 1.16 -16.17 -21.61
CA SER A 102 1.30 -14.94 -22.40
C SER A 102 2.75 -14.52 -22.47
N PHE A 103 3.18 -14.01 -23.61
CA PHE A 103 4.56 -13.56 -23.83
C PHE A 103 4.57 -12.15 -24.37
N GLN A 104 5.49 -11.31 -23.91
CA GLN A 104 5.69 -9.95 -24.39
C GLN A 104 7.11 -9.79 -24.89
N ALA A 105 7.27 -9.59 -26.20
CA ALA A 105 8.55 -9.32 -26.83
C ALA A 105 8.68 -7.83 -27.12
N THR A 106 9.75 -7.21 -26.62
CA THR A 106 10.18 -5.88 -27.05
C THR A 106 11.13 -6.05 -28.23
N VAL A 107 10.70 -5.57 -29.39
CA VAL A 107 11.39 -5.72 -30.66
C VAL A 107 11.89 -4.35 -31.09
N LYS A 108 13.18 -4.24 -31.45
CA LYS A 108 13.80 -3.01 -31.94
C LYS A 108 14.29 -3.20 -33.37
N ALA A 109 13.90 -2.30 -34.26
CA ALA A 109 14.44 -2.24 -35.62
C ALA A 109 15.81 -1.56 -35.64
N GLY A 110 16.64 -1.94 -36.60
CA GLY A 110 17.88 -1.20 -36.92
C GLY A 110 17.61 0.12 -37.66
N GLU A 111 18.63 0.61 -38.37
CA GLU A 111 18.64 1.92 -39.03
C GLU A 111 17.64 2.09 -40.20
N LYS A 112 16.91 1.04 -40.59
CA LYS A 112 15.97 1.07 -41.72
C LYS A 112 14.61 0.53 -41.32
N ALA A 113 13.56 1.11 -41.92
CA ALA A 113 12.20 0.62 -41.78
C ALA A 113 12.11 -0.83 -42.26
N LEU A 114 11.37 -1.66 -41.54
CA LEU A 114 11.25 -3.08 -41.85
C LEU A 114 9.86 -3.61 -41.49
N GLN A 115 9.25 -4.27 -42.47
CA GLN A 115 8.12 -5.15 -42.24
C GLN A 115 8.63 -6.59 -42.04
N THR A 116 8.31 -7.22 -40.91
CA THR A 116 8.74 -8.59 -40.60
C THR A 116 7.66 -9.40 -39.89
N LYS A 117 7.79 -10.73 -39.85
CA LYS A 117 6.92 -11.62 -39.09
C LYS A 117 7.68 -12.16 -37.89
N LEU A 118 7.02 -12.18 -36.74
CA LEU A 118 7.52 -12.78 -35.50
C LEU A 118 6.59 -13.93 -35.10
N GLU A 119 7.16 -15.10 -34.85
CA GLU A 119 6.43 -16.32 -34.53
C GLU A 119 6.65 -16.72 -33.08
N LEU A 120 5.57 -17.16 -32.41
CA LEU A 120 5.62 -17.91 -31.17
C LEU A 120 5.53 -19.40 -31.53
N LYS A 121 6.52 -20.19 -31.10
CA LYS A 121 6.53 -21.64 -31.27
C LYS A 121 6.45 -22.37 -29.94
N LEU A 122 5.78 -23.53 -29.93
CA LEU A 122 5.76 -24.51 -28.85
C LEU A 122 6.25 -25.83 -29.42
N ASP A 123 7.33 -26.39 -28.88
CA ASP A 123 7.99 -27.61 -29.37
C ASP A 123 8.23 -27.56 -30.88
N ASP A 124 8.84 -26.45 -31.32
CA ASP A 124 9.14 -26.10 -32.72
C ASP A 124 7.93 -25.91 -33.66
N GLN A 125 6.70 -26.09 -33.19
CA GLN A 125 5.49 -25.81 -33.96
C GLN A 125 5.03 -24.36 -33.81
N VAL A 126 4.80 -23.67 -34.94
CA VAL A 126 4.28 -22.29 -34.95
C VAL A 126 2.84 -22.27 -34.43
N VAL A 127 2.64 -21.63 -33.29
CA VAL A 127 1.31 -21.49 -32.65
C VAL A 127 0.66 -20.16 -33.03
N THR A 128 1.43 -19.09 -33.18
CA THR A 128 0.92 -17.76 -33.52
C THR A 128 1.97 -16.94 -34.24
N THR A 129 1.53 -16.17 -35.24
CA THR A 129 2.39 -15.23 -35.98
C THR A 129 1.86 -13.80 -35.83
N LYS A 130 2.76 -12.84 -35.62
CA LYS A 130 2.46 -11.39 -35.61
C LYS A 130 3.29 -10.71 -36.70
N THR A 131 2.64 -9.86 -37.49
CA THR A 131 3.34 -9.00 -38.46
C THR A 131 3.67 -7.68 -37.79
N LEU A 132 4.91 -7.22 -37.96
CA LEU A 132 5.44 -5.98 -37.41
C LEU A 132 5.81 -5.05 -38.56
N ASP A 133 5.51 -3.76 -38.38
CA ASP A 133 5.91 -2.69 -39.27
C ASP A 133 6.64 -1.64 -38.44
N LEU A 134 7.96 -1.68 -38.49
CA LEU A 134 8.84 -0.90 -37.60
C LEU A 134 9.52 0.20 -38.40
N LYS A 135 9.46 1.43 -37.90
CA LYS A 135 10.27 2.55 -38.40
C LYS A 135 11.73 2.42 -37.94
N PRO A 136 12.68 3.13 -38.58
CA PRO A 136 14.08 3.15 -38.12
C PRO A 136 14.18 3.47 -36.63
N ASP A 137 15.01 2.72 -35.90
CA ASP A 137 15.27 2.84 -34.47
C ASP A 137 14.04 2.73 -33.54
N GLN A 138 12.88 2.36 -34.07
CA GLN A 138 11.67 2.20 -33.29
C GLN A 138 11.69 0.89 -32.49
N SER A 139 11.31 0.99 -31.21
CA SER A 139 10.95 -0.17 -30.40
C SER A 139 9.43 -0.36 -30.39
N GLN A 140 8.98 -1.60 -30.54
CA GLN A 140 7.58 -2.00 -30.42
C GLN A 140 7.46 -3.18 -29.46
N VAL A 141 6.47 -3.13 -28.57
CA VAL A 141 6.10 -4.27 -27.72
C VAL A 141 5.03 -5.09 -28.43
N VAL A 142 5.25 -6.41 -28.49
CA VAL A 142 4.39 -7.37 -29.18
C VAL A 142 3.94 -8.40 -28.16
N THR A 143 2.63 -8.61 -28.03
CA THR A 143 2.06 -9.62 -27.13
C THR A 143 1.60 -10.86 -27.90
N PHE A 144 2.04 -12.03 -27.44
CA PHE A 144 1.59 -13.34 -27.89
C PHE A 144 0.78 -14.02 -26.80
N GLN A 145 -0.26 -14.76 -27.21
CA GLN A 145 -1.04 -15.63 -26.32
C GLN A 145 -0.83 -17.08 -26.76
N LEU A 146 -0.40 -17.92 -25.83
CA LEU A 146 -0.38 -19.37 -25.98
C LEU A 146 -1.71 -19.93 -25.47
N ALA A 147 -2.36 -20.73 -26.29
CA ALA A 147 -3.59 -21.43 -25.91
C ALA A 147 -3.34 -22.46 -24.80
N ALA A 148 -4.43 -23.02 -24.26
CA ALA A 148 -4.37 -24.01 -23.19
C ALA A 148 -3.52 -25.24 -23.57
N VAL A 149 -2.50 -25.56 -22.76
CA VAL A 149 -1.64 -26.74 -22.97
C VAL A 149 -2.21 -27.92 -22.17
N LYS A 150 -2.64 -28.99 -22.85
CA LYS A 150 -3.37 -30.11 -22.21
C LYS A 150 -2.46 -31.18 -21.57
N GLY A 151 -1.28 -31.42 -22.13
CA GLY A 151 -0.37 -32.46 -21.67
C GLY A 151 0.56 -31.93 -20.57
N ALA A 152 0.80 -32.72 -19.53
CA ALA A 152 1.87 -32.44 -18.58
C ALA A 152 3.23 -32.84 -19.18
N GLY A 153 4.28 -32.17 -18.74
CA GLY A 153 5.64 -32.39 -19.20
C GLY A 153 6.43 -31.10 -19.42
N GLU A 154 7.69 -31.26 -19.76
CA GLU A 154 8.54 -30.14 -20.17
C GLU A 154 8.30 -29.83 -21.65
N HIS A 155 8.01 -28.57 -21.95
CA HIS A 155 7.87 -28.04 -23.30
C HIS A 155 8.90 -26.95 -23.55
N THR A 156 9.23 -26.69 -24.81
CA THR A 156 10.12 -25.60 -25.20
C THR A 156 9.33 -24.54 -25.97
N VAL A 157 9.30 -23.32 -25.44
CA VAL A 157 8.72 -22.15 -26.11
C VAL A 157 9.82 -21.35 -26.76
N SER A 158 9.62 -20.86 -27.99
CA SER A 158 10.57 -19.97 -28.66
C SER A 158 9.93 -18.77 -29.37
N ILE A 159 10.65 -17.64 -29.37
CA ILE A 159 10.34 -16.41 -30.09
C ILE A 159 11.64 -15.90 -30.71
N GLY A 160 11.82 -16.06 -32.03
CA GLY A 160 13.14 -15.86 -32.65
C GLY A 160 14.15 -16.84 -32.06
N ASP A 161 15.33 -16.35 -31.64
CA ASP A 161 16.37 -17.17 -31.00
C ASP A 161 16.18 -17.25 -29.47
N TRP A 162 15.20 -16.54 -28.90
CA TRP A 162 14.87 -16.65 -27.48
C TRP A 162 14.09 -17.94 -27.22
N THR A 163 14.50 -18.70 -26.20
CA THR A 163 13.83 -19.93 -25.78
C THR A 163 13.58 -19.96 -24.27
N MET A 164 12.56 -20.69 -23.84
CA MET A 164 12.25 -20.93 -22.44
C MET A 164 11.67 -22.32 -22.26
N LYS A 165 12.08 -23.01 -21.17
CA LYS A 165 11.44 -24.24 -20.72
C LYS A 165 10.13 -23.92 -20.02
N LEU A 166 9.08 -24.64 -20.40
CA LEU A 166 7.73 -24.52 -19.84
C LEU A 166 7.33 -25.88 -19.28
N ASN A 167 7.33 -26.01 -17.96
CA ASN A 167 6.90 -27.20 -17.24
C ASN A 167 5.39 -27.15 -17.01
N VAL A 168 4.65 -28.01 -17.71
CA VAL A 168 3.21 -28.15 -17.53
C VAL A 168 2.95 -29.21 -16.48
N ILE A 169 2.27 -28.82 -15.41
CA ILE A 169 2.01 -29.68 -14.25
C ILE A 169 0.51 -29.97 -14.12
N THR A 170 0.17 -31.19 -13.73
CA THR A 170 -1.19 -31.52 -13.30
C THR A 170 -1.39 -31.10 -11.85
N PRO A 171 -2.51 -30.45 -11.49
CA PRO A 171 -2.86 -30.25 -10.09
C PRO A 171 -2.89 -31.60 -9.36
N ALA A 172 -2.01 -31.82 -8.39
CA ALA A 172 -1.90 -33.09 -7.69
C ALA A 172 -3.16 -33.37 -6.84
N SER A 173 -3.71 -34.59 -6.93
CA SER A 173 -4.96 -35.00 -6.25
C SER A 173 -4.78 -35.91 -5.01
N SER A 174 -3.61 -35.97 -4.35
CA SER A 174 -3.46 -36.72 -3.08
C SER A 174 -2.56 -36.13 -1.98
N ALA A 175 -1.77 -35.08 -2.27
CA ALA A 175 -1.38 -34.05 -1.28
C ALA A 175 -2.47 -32.93 -1.16
N ALA A 176 -3.64 -33.21 -1.74
CA ALA A 176 -4.62 -32.24 -2.19
C ALA A 176 -5.48 -31.70 -1.04
N ARG A 177 -5.23 -30.45 -0.69
CA ARG A 177 -6.18 -29.66 0.10
C ARG A 177 -7.51 -29.53 -0.66
N ALA A 178 -8.63 -29.73 0.01
CA ALA A 178 -9.96 -29.47 -0.57
C ALA A 178 -10.10 -27.98 -0.89
N GLY A 179 -10.32 -27.63 -2.15
CA GLY A 179 -10.49 -26.24 -2.57
C GLY A 179 -10.62 -26.08 -4.09
N HIS A 180 -11.07 -24.91 -4.52
CA HIS A 180 -11.25 -24.59 -5.93
C HIS A 180 -9.96 -23.98 -6.48
N ILE A 181 -9.28 -24.71 -7.37
CA ILE A 181 -8.11 -24.20 -8.10
C ILE A 181 -8.59 -23.68 -9.46
N PRO A 182 -8.45 -22.38 -9.76
CA PRO A 182 -8.80 -21.86 -11.08
C PRO A 182 -7.86 -22.42 -12.16
N PRO A 183 -8.33 -22.61 -13.41
CA PRO A 183 -7.45 -23.02 -14.51
C PRO A 183 -6.26 -22.07 -14.65
N ASP A 184 -6.48 -20.76 -14.68
CA ASP A 184 -5.41 -19.76 -14.79
C ASP A 184 -4.75 -19.44 -13.41
N ALA A 185 -4.61 -20.41 -12.51
CA ALA A 185 -3.94 -20.20 -11.22
C ALA A 185 -2.50 -19.68 -11.40
N GLN A 186 -2.02 -18.90 -10.44
CA GLN A 186 -0.62 -18.50 -10.42
C GLN A 186 0.22 -19.59 -9.77
N VAL A 187 1.19 -20.11 -10.52
CA VAL A 187 2.22 -20.98 -9.96
C VAL A 187 3.30 -20.10 -9.32
N LEU A 188 3.45 -20.19 -8.01
CA LEU A 188 4.55 -19.60 -7.27
C LEU A 188 5.66 -20.63 -7.16
N THR A 189 6.83 -20.30 -7.69
CA THR A 189 8.04 -21.10 -7.48
C THR A 189 8.72 -20.65 -6.20
N ALA A 190 9.38 -21.60 -5.55
CA ALA A 190 10.24 -21.28 -4.43
C ALA A 190 11.53 -20.62 -4.94
N ASN A 191 11.47 -19.34 -5.31
CA ASN A 191 12.65 -18.55 -5.65
C ASN A 191 13.56 -18.24 -4.43
N LEU A 192 13.39 -18.98 -3.32
CA LEU A 192 14.07 -18.81 -2.03
C LEU A 192 15.06 -19.94 -1.72
N GLY A 193 15.39 -20.80 -2.69
CA GLY A 193 16.26 -21.95 -2.46
C GLY A 193 15.62 -23.06 -1.63
N LEU A 194 14.29 -23.05 -1.49
CA LEU A 194 13.52 -24.15 -0.91
C LEU A 194 13.14 -25.10 -2.04
N THR A 195 13.71 -26.29 -2.07
CA THR A 195 13.52 -27.24 -3.20
C THR A 195 12.42 -28.26 -2.94
N ASP A 196 11.92 -28.34 -1.71
CA ASP A 196 10.91 -29.31 -1.32
C ASP A 196 9.54 -28.63 -1.16
N PRO A 197 8.43 -29.26 -1.63
CA PRO A 197 7.10 -28.76 -1.37
C PRO A 197 6.85 -28.67 0.14
N GLY A 198 6.21 -27.58 0.56
CA GLY A 198 5.74 -27.46 1.93
C GLY A 198 4.68 -28.52 2.24
N ILE A 199 4.65 -29.00 3.48
CA ILE A 199 3.66 -29.99 3.91
C ILE A 199 2.37 -29.26 4.31
N PRO A 200 1.22 -29.51 3.66
CA PRO A 200 -0.03 -28.87 4.02
C PRO A 200 -0.51 -29.29 5.43
N GLY A 201 -0.98 -28.33 6.21
CA GLY A 201 -1.56 -28.57 7.53
C GLY A 201 -0.97 -27.68 8.61
N GLY A 202 -1.41 -27.91 9.85
CA GLY A 202 -0.92 -27.18 11.01
C GLY A 202 -1.44 -25.74 11.13
N LYS A 203 -0.98 -25.08 12.19
CA LYS A 203 -1.29 -23.71 12.57
C LYS A 203 0.02 -22.97 12.74
N LEU A 204 0.15 -21.81 12.11
CA LEU A 204 1.27 -20.88 12.32
C LEU A 204 0.83 -19.83 13.34
N ILE A 205 1.66 -19.57 14.35
CA ILE A 205 1.42 -18.57 15.39
C ILE A 205 2.50 -17.51 15.29
N VAL A 206 2.10 -16.29 14.96
CA VAL A 206 2.98 -15.12 14.89
C VAL A 206 2.53 -14.08 15.90
N THR A 207 3.41 -13.14 16.22
CA THR A 207 3.07 -11.98 17.05
C THR A 207 3.08 -10.71 16.21
N THR A 208 2.23 -9.77 16.60
CA THR A 208 2.29 -8.37 16.16
C THR A 208 2.27 -7.48 17.39
N PHE A 209 2.90 -6.31 17.30
CA PHE A 209 3.01 -5.39 18.40
C PHE A 209 2.04 -4.21 18.22
N GLY A 210 1.41 -3.77 19.32
CA GLY A 210 0.53 -2.61 19.38
C GLY A 210 -0.90 -2.98 19.77
N THR A 211 -1.88 -2.28 19.19
CA THR A 211 -3.31 -2.43 19.55
C THR A 211 -4.10 -3.30 18.57
N GLY A 212 -3.46 -3.75 17.47
CA GLY A 212 -4.11 -4.46 16.38
C GLY A 212 -4.65 -3.53 15.28
N PRO A 213 -5.41 -4.07 14.31
CA PRO A 213 -6.03 -3.30 13.23
C PRO A 213 -7.11 -2.35 13.79
N LYS A 214 -7.23 -1.14 13.22
CA LYS A 214 -8.35 -0.23 13.50
C LYS A 214 -9.50 -0.39 12.50
N THR A 215 -9.23 -1.00 11.35
CA THR A 215 -10.20 -1.33 10.33
C THR A 215 -9.74 -2.58 9.57
N LEU A 216 -10.67 -3.27 8.92
CA LEU A 216 -10.39 -4.36 7.99
C LEU A 216 -10.86 -4.00 6.57
N ASN A 217 -11.06 -2.71 6.29
CA ASN A 217 -11.45 -2.19 5.00
C ASN A 217 -10.23 -1.73 4.17
N PRO A 218 -9.87 -2.43 3.08
CA PRO A 218 -8.74 -2.05 2.22
C PRO A 218 -8.91 -0.66 1.59
N GLY A 219 -10.16 -0.21 1.38
CA GLY A 219 -10.43 1.07 0.74
C GLY A 219 -10.14 2.28 1.63
N THR A 220 -10.05 2.10 2.95
CA THR A 220 -9.96 3.21 3.93
C THR A 220 -8.88 3.01 5.01
N SER A 221 -8.14 1.90 5.01
CA SER A 221 -7.04 1.67 5.96
C SER A 221 -5.90 2.67 5.75
N ALA A 222 -5.32 3.20 6.81
CA ALA A 222 -4.30 4.26 6.74
C ALA A 222 -3.02 3.94 7.53
N GLU A 223 -2.97 2.78 8.18
CA GLU A 223 -1.95 2.37 9.14
C GLU A 223 -1.55 0.91 8.95
N THR A 224 -0.30 0.60 9.30
CA THR A 224 0.32 -0.70 9.04
C THR A 224 -0.40 -1.86 9.70
N SER A 225 -0.87 -1.71 10.95
CA SER A 225 -1.52 -2.81 11.67
C SER A 225 -2.81 -3.32 11.02
N SER A 226 -3.54 -2.44 10.30
CA SER A 226 -4.65 -2.85 9.45
C SER A 226 -4.16 -3.42 8.13
N GLY A 227 -3.19 -2.77 7.48
CA GLY A 227 -2.61 -3.21 6.21
C GLY A 227 -2.05 -4.63 6.25
N ASP A 228 -1.36 -5.02 7.33
CA ASP A 228 -0.77 -6.36 7.49
C ASP A 228 -1.82 -7.47 7.47
N ILE A 229 -2.94 -7.25 8.19
CA ILE A 229 -4.04 -8.21 8.27
C ILE A 229 -4.87 -8.20 6.98
N ILE A 230 -5.16 -7.01 6.44
CA ILE A 230 -5.89 -6.84 5.19
C ILE A 230 -5.14 -7.51 4.03
N SER A 231 -3.81 -7.45 3.98
CA SER A 231 -3.02 -8.10 2.92
C SER A 231 -3.15 -9.62 2.94
N LEU A 232 -3.29 -10.23 4.14
CA LEU A 232 -3.54 -11.67 4.29
C LEU A 232 -4.96 -12.06 3.87
N MET A 233 -5.94 -11.16 4.03
CA MET A 233 -7.35 -11.38 3.70
C MET A 233 -7.69 -11.07 2.24
N ASN A 234 -7.32 -9.89 1.76
CA ASN A 234 -7.70 -9.37 0.44
C ASN A 234 -6.70 -9.73 -0.66
N GLY A 235 -5.46 -10.10 -0.32
CA GLY A 235 -4.51 -10.68 -1.26
C GLY A 235 -3.76 -9.67 -2.10
N ALA A 236 -3.85 -9.78 -3.43
CA ALA A 236 -3.05 -9.01 -4.39
C ALA A 236 -3.92 -8.10 -5.29
N GLY A 237 -3.30 -7.11 -5.92
CA GLY A 237 -3.92 -6.28 -6.96
C GLY A 237 -3.89 -6.94 -8.35
N LEU A 238 -4.06 -6.13 -9.41
CA LEU A 238 -3.88 -6.61 -10.79
C LEU A 238 -2.45 -7.10 -11.02
N LEU A 239 -1.50 -6.42 -10.37
CA LEU A 239 -0.07 -6.71 -10.37
C LEU A 239 0.38 -7.01 -8.93
N ASP A 240 1.51 -7.69 -8.82
CA ASP A 240 2.20 -7.92 -7.56
C ASP A 240 3.69 -7.54 -7.72
N ILE A 241 4.41 -7.46 -6.61
CA ILE A 241 5.83 -7.10 -6.58
C ILE A 241 6.61 -8.32 -6.11
N ASN A 242 7.60 -8.73 -6.90
CA ASN A 242 8.51 -9.78 -6.46
C ASN A 242 9.32 -9.28 -5.25
N PRO A 243 9.24 -9.95 -4.09
CA PRO A 243 9.89 -9.48 -2.86
C PRO A 243 11.43 -9.52 -2.93
N LEU A 244 12.00 -10.29 -3.86
CA LEU A 244 13.46 -10.49 -3.96
C LEU A 244 14.16 -9.41 -4.79
N ASN A 245 13.49 -8.90 -5.83
CA ASN A 245 14.12 -7.97 -6.78
C ASN A 245 13.25 -6.75 -7.10
N ALA A 246 12.10 -6.62 -6.42
CA ALA A 246 11.13 -5.54 -6.57
C ALA A 246 10.52 -5.38 -7.98
N GLU A 247 10.68 -6.36 -8.86
CA GLU A 247 10.08 -6.34 -10.19
C GLU A 247 8.57 -6.55 -10.14
N LEU A 248 7.85 -5.94 -11.07
CA LEU A 248 6.42 -6.16 -11.24
C LEU A 248 6.17 -7.54 -11.85
N ILE A 249 5.37 -8.35 -11.17
CA ILE A 249 4.94 -9.68 -11.62
C ILE A 249 3.41 -9.71 -11.75
N PRO A 250 2.85 -10.68 -12.51
CA PRO A 250 1.40 -10.88 -12.58
C PRO A 250 0.78 -11.06 -11.19
N GLY A 251 -0.27 -10.28 -10.91
CA GLY A 251 -1.18 -10.50 -9.80
C GLY A 251 -2.44 -11.20 -10.31
N LEU A 252 -3.60 -10.60 -10.05
CA LEU A 252 -4.91 -11.05 -10.56
C LEU A 252 -5.07 -10.85 -12.07
N ALA A 253 -4.28 -9.96 -12.67
CA ALA A 253 -4.07 -9.95 -14.11
C ALA A 253 -2.96 -10.95 -14.46
N LYS A 254 -3.24 -11.87 -15.38
CA LYS A 254 -2.23 -12.82 -15.89
C LYS A 254 -1.25 -12.17 -16.84
N SER A 255 -1.61 -11.05 -17.47
CA SER A 255 -0.72 -10.25 -18.33
C SER A 255 -1.30 -8.85 -18.55
N TRP A 256 -0.48 -7.92 -19.05
CA TRP A 256 -0.91 -6.56 -19.36
C TRP A 256 -0.14 -5.93 -20.52
N THR A 257 -0.81 -5.37 -21.51
CA THR A 257 -0.15 -4.73 -22.66
C THR A 257 -0.20 -3.21 -22.52
N ILE A 258 0.97 -2.56 -22.58
CA ILE A 258 1.09 -1.11 -22.61
C ILE A 258 0.91 -0.62 -24.05
N ALA A 259 0.02 0.34 -24.28
CA ALA A 259 -0.21 0.92 -25.59
C ALA A 259 1.03 1.66 -26.11
N PRO A 260 1.23 1.79 -27.44
CA PRO A 260 2.39 2.47 -28.02
C PRO A 260 2.57 3.93 -27.54
N ASP A 261 1.47 4.62 -27.25
CA ASP A 261 1.46 5.99 -26.71
C ASP A 261 1.82 6.06 -25.21
N ARG A 262 1.94 4.91 -24.54
CA ARG A 262 2.19 4.74 -23.10
C ARG A 262 1.16 5.40 -22.18
N LYS A 263 -0.02 5.73 -22.70
CA LYS A 263 -1.11 6.36 -21.94
C LYS A 263 -2.22 5.38 -21.55
N SER A 264 -2.16 4.14 -22.02
CA SER A 264 -3.10 3.12 -21.59
C SER A 264 -2.47 1.75 -21.45
N VAL A 265 -3.06 0.95 -20.56
CA VAL A 265 -2.64 -0.42 -20.26
C VAL A 265 -3.88 -1.30 -20.29
N ILE A 266 -3.82 -2.39 -21.06
CA ILE A 266 -4.87 -3.39 -21.14
C ILE A 266 -4.45 -4.57 -20.26
N PHE A 267 -5.22 -4.89 -19.23
CA PHE A 267 -4.99 -6.06 -18.38
C PHE A 267 -5.92 -7.19 -18.77
N HIS A 268 -5.36 -8.40 -18.83
CA HIS A 268 -6.10 -9.64 -19.00
C HIS A 268 -6.17 -10.37 -17.66
N LEU A 269 -7.38 -10.49 -17.11
CA LEU A 269 -7.63 -11.08 -15.80
C LEU A 269 -7.52 -12.61 -15.86
N ARG A 270 -7.18 -13.22 -14.73
CA ARG A 270 -7.25 -14.68 -14.54
C ARG A 270 -8.70 -15.15 -14.59
N ARG A 271 -8.95 -16.26 -15.29
CA ARG A 271 -10.28 -16.86 -15.39
C ARG A 271 -10.53 -17.86 -14.26
N GLY A 272 -11.78 -17.90 -13.80
CA GLY A 272 -12.23 -18.86 -12.78
C GLY A 272 -11.80 -18.54 -11.35
N VAL A 273 -11.12 -17.41 -11.11
CA VAL A 273 -10.82 -16.92 -9.76
C VAL A 273 -12.13 -16.59 -9.04
N LYS A 274 -12.18 -16.92 -7.75
CA LYS A 274 -13.32 -16.64 -6.89
C LYS A 274 -12.85 -15.88 -5.65
N TRP A 275 -13.72 -15.00 -5.17
CA TRP A 275 -13.68 -14.48 -3.82
C TRP A 275 -13.82 -15.64 -2.82
N SER A 276 -13.40 -15.43 -1.58
CA SER A 276 -13.46 -16.47 -0.55
C SER A 276 -14.87 -16.94 -0.15
N ASP A 277 -15.89 -16.15 -0.48
CA ASP A 277 -17.30 -16.56 -0.38
C ASP A 277 -17.78 -17.40 -1.58
N GLY A 278 -16.89 -17.71 -2.52
CA GLY A 278 -17.15 -18.50 -3.72
C GLY A 278 -17.72 -17.72 -4.90
N LYS A 279 -17.96 -16.41 -4.78
CA LYS A 279 -18.43 -15.58 -5.90
C LYS A 279 -17.32 -15.34 -6.93
N PRO A 280 -17.63 -15.27 -8.23
CA PRO A 280 -16.61 -15.07 -9.26
C PRO A 280 -15.96 -13.68 -9.15
N PHE A 281 -14.64 -13.62 -9.31
CA PHE A 281 -13.91 -12.37 -9.52
C PHE A 281 -13.96 -11.97 -11.00
N THR A 282 -14.29 -10.71 -11.29
CA THR A 282 -14.42 -10.20 -12.67
C THR A 282 -13.91 -8.77 -12.83
N ALA A 283 -13.91 -8.28 -14.07
CA ALA A 283 -13.65 -6.88 -14.40
C ALA A 283 -14.56 -5.88 -13.66
N ASP A 284 -15.76 -6.28 -13.23
CA ASP A 284 -16.66 -5.40 -12.48
C ASP A 284 -16.10 -5.06 -11.09
N ASP A 285 -15.39 -5.98 -10.44
CA ASP A 285 -14.71 -5.73 -9.16
C ASP A 285 -13.54 -4.76 -9.31
N VAL A 286 -12.82 -4.87 -10.44
CA VAL A 286 -11.71 -3.97 -10.77
C VAL A 286 -12.23 -2.55 -11.00
N VAL A 287 -13.25 -2.39 -11.86
CA VAL A 287 -13.84 -1.07 -12.14
C VAL A 287 -14.44 -0.48 -10.87
N PHE A 288 -15.15 -1.27 -10.07
CA PHE A 288 -15.68 -0.85 -8.78
C PHE A 288 -14.59 -0.29 -7.85
N THR A 289 -13.50 -1.04 -7.68
CA THR A 289 -12.37 -0.66 -6.83
C THR A 289 -11.80 0.69 -7.24
N PHE A 290 -11.48 0.88 -8.51
CA PHE A 290 -10.81 2.10 -8.96
C PHE A 290 -11.78 3.27 -9.14
N MET A 291 -12.93 3.06 -9.77
CA MET A 291 -13.81 4.16 -10.19
C MET A 291 -14.87 4.55 -9.15
N ASP A 292 -15.29 3.62 -8.31
CA ASP A 292 -16.38 3.84 -7.34
C ASP A 292 -15.88 3.95 -5.90
N VAL A 293 -14.72 3.37 -5.59
CA VAL A 293 -14.08 3.48 -4.27
C VAL A 293 -12.93 4.48 -4.30
N ILE A 294 -11.78 4.14 -4.89
CA ILE A 294 -10.56 4.99 -4.82
C ILE A 294 -10.80 6.35 -5.50
N GLY A 295 -11.48 6.34 -6.65
CA GLY A 295 -11.82 7.52 -7.44
C GLY A 295 -12.99 8.34 -6.90
N ASN A 296 -13.64 7.92 -5.81
CA ASN A 296 -14.79 8.61 -5.23
C ASN A 296 -14.37 9.58 -4.12
N ASP A 297 -14.74 10.86 -4.26
CA ASP A 297 -14.43 11.92 -3.29
C ASP A 297 -15.12 11.71 -1.92
N ASP A 298 -16.20 10.93 -1.87
CA ASP A 298 -16.90 10.60 -0.62
C ASP A 298 -16.21 9.48 0.18
N VAL A 299 -15.19 8.85 -0.40
CA VAL A 299 -14.41 7.77 0.23
C VAL A 299 -13.06 8.30 0.67
N ASN A 300 -12.71 8.08 1.93
CA ASN A 300 -11.44 8.50 2.52
C ASN A 300 -10.31 7.51 2.17
N SER A 301 -10.06 7.31 0.87
CA SER A 301 -9.03 6.39 0.39
C SER A 301 -7.66 7.06 0.34
N ASN A 302 -6.69 6.50 1.05
CA ASN A 302 -5.28 6.93 1.00
C ASN A 302 -4.61 6.58 -0.35
N SER A 303 -5.20 5.70 -1.16
CA SER A 303 -4.67 5.30 -2.46
C SER A 303 -4.97 6.29 -3.58
N ARG A 304 -5.86 7.27 -3.36
CA ARG A 304 -6.31 8.22 -4.39
C ARG A 304 -5.17 9.02 -5.01
N ASP A 305 -4.25 9.49 -4.18
CA ASP A 305 -3.11 10.30 -4.62
C ASP A 305 -2.20 9.52 -5.56
N GLY A 306 -1.92 8.27 -5.24
CA GLY A 306 -1.12 7.37 -6.10
C GLY A 306 -1.77 7.06 -7.47
N CYS A 307 -3.07 7.32 -7.58
CA CYS A 307 -3.88 7.11 -8.79
C CYS A 307 -4.23 8.42 -9.54
N THR A 308 -3.75 9.58 -9.09
CA THR A 308 -3.99 10.88 -9.72
C THR A 308 -2.74 11.39 -10.44
N ILE A 309 -2.80 11.51 -11.77
CA ILE A 309 -1.67 11.85 -12.64
C ILE A 309 -1.98 13.18 -13.36
N GLY A 310 -1.14 14.19 -13.18
CA GLY A 310 -1.36 15.52 -13.76
C GLY A 310 -2.70 16.14 -13.32
N GLY A 311 -3.13 15.88 -12.08
CA GLY A 311 -4.42 16.33 -11.53
C GLY A 311 -5.64 15.56 -12.04
N GLN A 312 -5.45 14.49 -12.83
CA GLN A 312 -6.53 13.65 -13.34
C GLN A 312 -6.45 12.24 -12.77
N PHE A 313 -7.57 11.75 -12.23
CA PHE A 313 -7.67 10.38 -11.75
C PHE A 313 -7.63 9.38 -12.92
N VAL A 314 -6.92 8.26 -12.75
CA VAL A 314 -6.83 7.17 -13.72
C VAL A 314 -8.23 6.70 -14.15
N GLN A 315 -8.40 6.46 -15.45
CA GLN A 315 -9.66 5.94 -15.98
C GLN A 315 -9.55 4.43 -16.20
N VAL A 316 -10.32 3.65 -15.42
CA VAL A 316 -10.38 2.18 -15.54
C VAL A 316 -11.73 1.78 -16.11
N LYS A 317 -11.72 1.07 -17.24
CA LYS A 317 -12.93 0.65 -17.94
C LYS A 317 -12.91 -0.85 -18.21
N LYS A 318 -14.06 -1.48 -18.02
CA LYS A 318 -14.34 -2.85 -18.46
C LYS A 318 -14.43 -2.89 -19.98
N LEU A 319 -13.69 -3.80 -20.62
CA LEU A 319 -13.86 -4.14 -22.04
C LEU A 319 -14.70 -5.41 -22.18
N ASP A 320 -14.45 -6.39 -21.32
CA ASP A 320 -15.24 -7.61 -21.13
C ASP A 320 -15.03 -8.12 -19.69
N ASP A 321 -15.67 -9.23 -19.30
CA ASP A 321 -15.62 -9.78 -17.93
C ASP A 321 -14.20 -10.11 -17.42
N TYR A 322 -13.23 -10.29 -18.32
CA TYR A 322 -11.84 -10.63 -18.01
C TYR A 322 -10.82 -9.70 -18.68
N THR A 323 -11.25 -8.54 -19.17
CA THR A 323 -10.35 -7.56 -19.77
C THR A 323 -10.71 -6.15 -19.30
N VAL A 324 -9.73 -5.43 -18.75
CA VAL A 324 -9.88 -4.04 -18.31
C VAL A 324 -8.82 -3.15 -18.96
N LYS A 325 -9.19 -1.91 -19.27
CA LYS A 325 -8.29 -0.89 -19.77
C LYS A 325 -8.14 0.22 -18.74
N ALA A 326 -6.92 0.46 -18.28
CA ALA A 326 -6.54 1.65 -17.52
C ALA A 326 -5.98 2.71 -18.47
N SER A 327 -6.30 3.99 -18.25
CA SER A 327 -5.84 5.12 -19.08
C SER A 327 -5.50 6.34 -18.24
N VAL A 328 -4.46 7.06 -18.62
CA VAL A 328 -3.93 8.26 -17.95
C VAL A 328 -3.76 9.41 -18.93
N SER A 329 -3.70 10.64 -18.40
CA SER A 329 -3.56 11.88 -19.16
C SER A 329 -2.22 11.99 -19.90
N GLU A 330 -1.16 11.44 -19.30
CA GLU A 330 0.22 11.48 -19.78
C GLU A 330 0.98 10.17 -19.46
N PRO A 331 2.08 9.86 -20.17
CA PRO A 331 2.87 8.67 -19.88
C PRO A 331 3.40 8.68 -18.44
N PHE A 332 2.97 7.70 -17.64
CA PHE A 332 3.33 7.64 -16.22
C PHE A 332 3.65 6.21 -15.78
N ARG A 333 4.94 5.86 -15.78
CA ARG A 333 5.39 4.50 -15.43
C ARG A 333 5.02 4.06 -14.00
N PRO A 334 5.07 4.93 -12.96
CA PRO A 334 4.70 4.52 -11.61
C PRO A 334 3.23 4.10 -11.44
N LEU A 335 2.36 4.38 -12.42
CA LEU A 335 0.95 3.94 -12.44
C LEU A 335 0.80 2.46 -12.07
N LEU A 336 1.64 1.60 -12.64
CA LEU A 336 1.57 0.16 -12.44
C LEU A 336 1.82 -0.23 -10.97
N ARG A 337 2.81 0.40 -10.33
CA ARG A 337 3.26 0.04 -8.98
C ARG A 337 2.51 0.78 -7.87
N ASN A 338 2.08 2.01 -8.11
CA ASN A 338 1.49 2.87 -7.07
C ASN A 338 -0.04 2.85 -7.08
N CYS A 339 -0.65 2.61 -8.24
CA CYS A 339 -2.10 2.59 -8.38
C CYS A 339 -2.63 1.19 -8.70
N LEU A 340 -2.17 0.57 -9.79
CA LEU A 340 -2.81 -0.64 -10.33
C LEU A 340 -2.43 -1.94 -9.58
N SER A 341 -1.55 -1.84 -8.58
CA SER A 341 -1.22 -2.87 -7.59
C SER A 341 -2.13 -2.84 -6.35
N ASN A 342 -3.01 -1.84 -6.20
CA ASN A 342 -3.92 -1.74 -5.06
C ASN A 342 -4.81 -2.99 -4.93
N LEU A 343 -5.13 -3.32 -3.68
CA LEU A 343 -5.99 -4.44 -3.33
C LEU A 343 -7.39 -4.25 -3.92
N LEU A 344 -7.95 -5.32 -4.48
CA LEU A 344 -9.28 -5.28 -5.05
C LEU A 344 -10.35 -5.52 -3.99
N LEU A 345 -11.53 -4.94 -4.22
CA LEU A 345 -12.68 -4.94 -3.32
C LEU A 345 -13.87 -5.69 -3.96
N PRO A 346 -14.60 -6.53 -3.19
CA PRO A 346 -15.74 -7.28 -3.72
C PRO A 346 -16.92 -6.36 -3.96
N ARG A 347 -17.22 -6.10 -5.23
CA ARG A 347 -18.31 -5.21 -5.60
C ARG A 347 -19.64 -5.69 -5.04
N HIS A 348 -19.88 -7.00 -5.02
CA HIS A 348 -21.14 -7.60 -4.59
C HIS A 348 -21.46 -7.41 -3.10
N LEU A 349 -20.46 -7.15 -2.27
CA LEU A 349 -20.66 -6.83 -0.84
C LEU A 349 -20.65 -5.33 -0.57
N LEU A 350 -19.79 -4.59 -1.26
CA LEU A 350 -19.48 -3.21 -0.88
C LEU A 350 -20.21 -2.14 -1.70
N ALA A 351 -20.70 -2.46 -2.90
CA ALA A 351 -21.36 -1.46 -3.75
C ALA A 351 -22.61 -0.85 -3.12
N GLN A 352 -23.34 -1.61 -2.30
CA GLN A 352 -24.53 -1.13 -1.60
C GLN A 352 -24.24 -0.05 -0.55
N HIS A 353 -22.97 0.13 -0.15
CA HIS A 353 -22.54 1.10 0.87
C HIS A 353 -22.02 2.42 0.28
N LEU A 354 -22.05 2.58 -1.04
CA LEU A 354 -21.66 3.79 -1.74
C LEU A 354 -22.89 4.54 -2.23
N ALA A 355 -23.06 5.79 -1.81
CA ALA A 355 -24.14 6.66 -2.29
C ALA A 355 -24.13 6.81 -3.83
N LYS A 356 -22.95 6.79 -4.46
CA LYS A 356 -22.80 6.85 -5.93
C LYS A 356 -23.51 5.70 -6.65
N LEU A 357 -23.43 4.48 -6.11
CA LEU A 357 -23.96 3.26 -6.74
C LEU A 357 -25.31 2.83 -6.19
N ASN A 358 -25.55 3.15 -4.93
CA ASN A 358 -26.80 2.98 -4.24
C ASN A 358 -27.19 4.35 -3.65
N PRO A 359 -27.84 5.23 -4.42
CA PRO A 359 -28.19 6.57 -3.94
C PRO A 359 -29.43 6.57 -3.04
N GLY A 360 -30.05 5.40 -2.82
CA GLY A 360 -31.27 5.21 -2.03
C GLY A 360 -32.36 6.22 -2.38
N ALA A 361 -33.04 6.72 -1.35
CA ALA A 361 -34.09 7.72 -1.51
C ALA A 361 -33.61 9.02 -2.18
N ASP A 362 -32.34 9.45 -2.03
CA ASP A 362 -31.79 10.67 -2.63
C ASP A 362 -31.65 10.59 -4.16
N GLY A 363 -31.29 9.43 -4.70
CA GLY A 363 -31.20 9.24 -6.16
C GLY A 363 -32.56 9.25 -6.83
N ASP A 364 -33.51 8.53 -6.24
CA ASP A 364 -34.92 8.56 -6.66
C ASP A 364 -35.50 9.98 -6.48
N PHE A 365 -35.11 10.70 -5.43
CA PHE A 365 -35.47 12.09 -5.18
C PHE A 365 -34.94 13.05 -6.26
N LYS A 366 -33.66 12.97 -6.61
CA LYS A 366 -33.06 13.78 -7.69
C LYS A 366 -33.74 13.51 -9.03
N ALA A 367 -34.12 12.25 -9.30
CA ALA A 367 -34.89 11.89 -10.49
C ALA A 367 -36.29 12.53 -10.50
N ILE A 368 -36.98 12.56 -9.35
CA ILE A 368 -38.27 13.28 -9.20
C ILE A 368 -38.08 14.78 -9.39
N GLN A 369 -37.06 15.39 -8.77
CA GLN A 369 -36.76 16.82 -8.92
C GLN A 369 -36.45 17.21 -10.36
N SER A 370 -35.68 16.39 -11.08
CA SER A 370 -35.38 16.58 -12.50
C SER A 370 -36.66 16.49 -13.33
N THR A 371 -37.50 15.48 -13.08
CA THR A 371 -38.80 15.34 -13.75
C THR A 371 -39.69 16.57 -13.53
N VAL A 372 -39.77 17.08 -12.30
CA VAL A 372 -40.57 18.27 -11.98
C VAL A 372 -39.99 19.53 -12.62
N SER A 373 -38.67 19.70 -12.56
CA SER A 373 -37.98 20.88 -13.10
C SER A 373 -38.12 20.95 -14.62
N ASN A 374 -37.91 19.83 -15.32
CA ASN A 374 -38.00 19.75 -16.78
C ASN A 374 -39.42 19.96 -17.32
N ASN A 375 -40.44 19.83 -16.47
CA ASN A 375 -41.85 19.93 -16.85
C ASN A 375 -42.61 21.04 -16.09
N ARG A 376 -41.89 21.98 -15.46
CA ARG A 376 -42.45 22.94 -14.49
C ARG A 376 -43.67 23.71 -15.01
N ASP A 377 -43.59 24.27 -16.22
CA ASP A 377 -44.66 25.12 -16.76
C ASP A 377 -45.92 24.32 -17.12
N ALA A 378 -45.74 23.11 -17.64
CA ALA A 378 -46.84 22.21 -17.94
C ALA A 378 -47.55 21.74 -16.66
N LEU A 379 -46.78 21.38 -15.62
CA LEU A 379 -47.31 20.99 -14.32
C LEU A 379 -48.00 22.15 -13.59
N GLN A 380 -47.46 23.38 -13.72
CA GLN A 380 -48.06 24.57 -13.16
C GLN A 380 -49.43 24.87 -13.76
N LYS A 381 -49.59 24.69 -15.08
CA LYS A 381 -50.86 24.84 -15.79
C LYS A 381 -51.85 23.73 -15.44
N ALA A 382 -51.38 22.50 -15.30
CA ALA A 382 -52.23 21.35 -15.00
C ALA A 382 -52.79 21.41 -13.57
N ASN A 383 -51.93 21.64 -12.55
CA ASN A 383 -52.38 21.73 -11.16
C ASN A 383 -51.33 22.44 -10.28
N ALA A 384 -51.44 23.77 -10.19
CA ALA A 384 -50.55 24.62 -9.40
C ALA A 384 -50.50 24.25 -7.90
N LYS A 385 -51.64 23.84 -7.33
CA LYS A 385 -51.75 23.49 -5.91
C LYS A 385 -50.96 22.22 -5.59
N SER A 386 -51.12 21.17 -6.39
CA SER A 386 -50.38 19.91 -6.21
C SER A 386 -48.90 20.07 -6.53
N LEU A 387 -48.52 20.93 -7.49
CA LEU A 387 -47.11 21.29 -7.73
C LEU A 387 -46.47 22.00 -6.53
N ALA A 388 -47.19 22.93 -5.88
CA ALA A 388 -46.70 23.60 -4.67
C ALA A 388 -46.60 22.65 -3.46
N ALA A 389 -47.52 21.69 -3.33
CA ALA A 389 -47.44 20.62 -2.34
C ALA A 389 -46.23 19.71 -2.60
N LEU A 390 -46.01 19.30 -3.85
CA LEU A 390 -44.87 18.50 -4.27
C LEU A 390 -43.55 19.20 -3.94
N LYS A 391 -43.40 20.48 -4.25
CA LYS A 391 -42.18 21.26 -3.93
C LYS A 391 -41.90 21.29 -2.42
N ARG A 392 -42.90 21.58 -1.59
CA ARG A 392 -42.74 21.58 -0.12
C ARG A 392 -42.33 20.21 0.41
N ALA A 393 -42.96 19.14 -0.08
CA ALA A 393 -42.62 17.78 0.31
C ALA A 393 -41.20 17.39 -0.13
N LEU A 394 -40.78 17.84 -1.32
CA LEU A 394 -39.41 17.66 -1.80
C LEU A 394 -38.40 18.42 -0.93
N ASP A 395 -38.69 19.65 -0.50
CA ASP A 395 -37.81 20.41 0.39
C ASP A 395 -37.69 19.77 1.79
N GLN A 396 -38.79 19.25 2.33
CA GLN A 396 -38.81 18.52 3.59
C GLN A 396 -37.99 17.23 3.50
N LEU A 397 -38.13 16.48 2.41
CA LEU A 397 -37.32 15.29 2.16
C LEU A 397 -35.84 15.65 2.05
N SER A 398 -35.49 16.72 1.33
CA SER A 398 -34.09 17.18 1.21
C SER A 398 -33.47 17.50 2.58
N LYS A 399 -34.22 18.18 3.45
CA LYS A 399 -33.77 18.47 4.83
C LYS A 399 -33.60 17.19 5.66
N ALA A 400 -34.56 16.27 5.58
CA ALA A 400 -34.51 15.01 6.32
C ALA A 400 -33.37 14.09 5.83
N VAL A 401 -33.11 14.04 4.52
CA VAL A 401 -31.98 13.31 3.93
C VAL A 401 -30.65 13.90 4.39
N LYS A 402 -30.47 15.24 4.32
CA LYS A 402 -29.27 15.90 4.83
C LYS A 402 -29.04 15.67 6.33
N ALA A 403 -30.11 15.59 7.10
CA ALA A 403 -30.07 15.32 8.54
C ALA A 403 -29.98 13.82 8.89
N GLN A 404 -30.06 12.93 7.90
CA GLN A 404 -30.14 11.48 8.09
C GLN A 404 -31.30 11.04 9.01
N ASP A 405 -32.42 11.78 9.01
CA ASP A 405 -33.56 11.54 9.91
C ASP A 405 -34.65 10.69 9.22
N ALA A 406 -34.67 9.41 9.60
CA ALA A 406 -35.60 8.44 9.05
C ALA A 406 -37.07 8.71 9.36
N LYS A 407 -37.34 9.21 10.57
CA LYS A 407 -38.70 9.48 11.04
C LYS A 407 -39.26 10.72 10.35
N ALA A 408 -38.41 11.70 10.06
CA ALA A 408 -38.79 12.91 9.33
C ALA A 408 -38.98 12.69 7.82
N ALA A 409 -38.23 11.76 7.21
CA ALA A 409 -38.28 11.55 5.77
C ALA A 409 -39.47 10.68 5.30
N GLN A 410 -39.93 9.73 6.10
CA GLN A 410 -41.11 8.90 5.78
C GLN A 410 -42.38 9.72 5.44
N PRO A 411 -42.82 10.69 6.26
CA PRO A 411 -44.00 11.49 5.93
C PRO A 411 -43.78 12.39 4.70
N ALA A 412 -42.55 12.87 4.47
CA ALA A 412 -42.22 13.67 3.29
C ALA A 412 -42.35 12.85 1.99
N VAL A 413 -41.87 11.61 1.97
CA VAL A 413 -42.03 10.71 0.81
C VAL A 413 -43.51 10.35 0.57
N GLY A 414 -44.28 10.14 1.65
CA GLY A 414 -45.73 9.94 1.55
C GLY A 414 -46.44 11.12 0.84
N ALA A 415 -46.12 12.34 1.26
CA ALA A 415 -46.65 13.56 0.66
C ALA A 415 -46.23 13.77 -0.81
N ILE A 416 -45.01 13.37 -1.18
CA ILE A 416 -44.56 13.37 -2.59
C ILE A 416 -45.43 12.44 -3.44
N ARG A 417 -45.70 11.21 -2.95
CA ARG A 417 -46.48 10.21 -3.69
C ARG A 417 -47.93 10.67 -3.92
N GLU A 418 -48.54 11.29 -2.91
CA GLU A 418 -49.88 11.88 -3.04
C GLU A 418 -49.90 13.04 -4.04
N ALA A 419 -48.96 13.97 -3.93
CA ALA A 419 -48.89 15.12 -4.84
C ALA A 419 -48.65 14.70 -6.30
N LEU A 420 -47.79 13.69 -6.53
CA LEU A 420 -47.60 13.09 -7.85
C LEU A 420 -48.86 12.39 -8.37
N GLY A 421 -49.61 11.69 -7.52
CA GLY A 421 -50.89 11.10 -7.91
C GLY A 421 -51.93 12.13 -8.32
N GLN A 422 -52.01 13.26 -7.61
CA GLN A 422 -52.90 14.36 -7.97
C GLN A 422 -52.49 15.05 -9.28
N LEU A 423 -51.18 15.19 -9.54
CA LEU A 423 -50.68 15.72 -10.81
C LEU A 423 -50.95 14.75 -11.96
N LEU A 424 -50.81 13.44 -11.74
CA LEU A 424 -51.09 12.41 -12.73
C LEU A 424 -52.55 12.46 -13.21
N ASN A 425 -53.49 12.63 -12.27
CA ASN A 425 -54.93 12.73 -12.58
C ASN A 425 -55.30 14.02 -13.33
N ALA A 426 -54.47 15.07 -13.21
CA ALA A 426 -54.70 16.37 -13.85
C ALA A 426 -54.05 16.50 -15.24
N VAL A 427 -53.28 15.49 -15.68
CA VAL A 427 -52.54 15.50 -16.94
C VAL A 427 -53.08 14.41 -17.88
N PRO A 428 -53.44 14.74 -19.14
CA PRO A 428 -53.92 13.75 -20.11
C PRO A 428 -52.82 12.75 -20.48
N ALA A 429 -53.22 11.56 -20.93
CA ALA A 429 -52.30 10.50 -21.35
C ALA A 429 -51.30 11.01 -22.42
N GLY A 430 -50.01 10.71 -22.23
CA GLY A 430 -48.93 11.17 -23.09
C GLY A 430 -47.60 11.29 -22.33
N LYS A 431 -46.58 11.89 -22.97
CA LYS A 431 -45.19 11.93 -22.44
C LYS A 431 -45.06 12.49 -21.02
N LEU A 432 -45.85 13.51 -20.67
CA LEU A 432 -45.85 14.10 -19.32
C LEU A 432 -46.50 13.15 -18.30
N HIS A 433 -47.58 12.47 -18.69
CA HIS A 433 -48.24 11.46 -17.85
C HIS A 433 -47.29 10.28 -17.58
N ASP A 434 -46.55 9.81 -18.59
CA ASP A 434 -45.57 8.74 -18.43
C ASP A 434 -44.40 9.16 -17.52
N ALA A 435 -43.91 10.39 -17.68
CA ALA A 435 -42.87 10.95 -16.83
C ALA A 435 -43.34 11.05 -15.36
N LEU A 436 -44.59 11.46 -15.12
CA LEU A 436 -45.18 11.53 -13.80
C LEU A 436 -45.41 10.14 -13.19
N ASN A 437 -45.81 9.14 -13.99
CA ASN A 437 -45.89 7.74 -13.54
C ASN A 437 -44.52 7.23 -13.12
N LYS A 438 -43.48 7.47 -13.92
CA LYS A 438 -42.10 7.11 -13.57
C LYS A 438 -41.62 7.81 -12.30
N ALA A 439 -41.97 9.08 -12.11
CA ALA A 439 -41.69 9.82 -10.87
C ALA A 439 -42.40 9.23 -9.64
N LYS A 440 -43.62 8.71 -9.81
CA LYS A 440 -44.37 8.03 -8.75
C LYS A 440 -43.75 6.68 -8.38
N ASP A 441 -43.17 5.97 -9.34
CA ASP A 441 -42.40 4.74 -9.09
C ASP A 441 -41.12 5.05 -8.32
N TYR A 442 -40.39 6.10 -8.70
CA TYR A 442 -39.25 6.61 -7.94
C TYR A 442 -39.64 6.95 -6.50
N ALA A 443 -40.78 7.62 -6.28
CA ALA A 443 -41.26 7.94 -4.93
C ALA A 443 -41.61 6.69 -4.12
N THR A 444 -42.11 5.64 -4.78
CA THR A 444 -42.47 4.37 -4.12
C THR A 444 -41.23 3.61 -3.67
N ARG A 445 -40.18 3.59 -4.50
CA ARG A 445 -38.89 2.99 -4.13
C ARG A 445 -38.20 3.80 -3.03
N ALA A 446 -38.16 5.12 -3.14
CA ALA A 446 -37.66 6.00 -2.09
C ALA A 446 -38.35 5.77 -0.74
N LEU A 447 -39.65 5.45 -0.72
CA LEU A 447 -40.39 5.14 0.51
C LEU A 447 -39.98 3.79 1.11
N ALA A 448 -39.74 2.79 0.27
CA ALA A 448 -39.26 1.48 0.73
C ALA A 448 -37.85 1.59 1.32
N GLU A 449 -36.97 2.34 0.64
CA GLU A 449 -35.62 2.65 1.10
C GLU A 449 -35.64 3.44 2.41
N ALA A 450 -36.50 4.46 2.52
CA ALA A 450 -36.73 5.22 3.74
C ALA A 450 -37.20 4.35 4.90
N LYS A 451 -38.18 3.46 4.68
CA LYS A 451 -38.66 2.52 5.70
C LYS A 451 -37.58 1.56 6.17
N ALA A 452 -36.63 1.25 5.30
CA ALA A 452 -35.47 0.42 5.61
C ALA A 452 -34.26 1.21 6.15
N GLY A 453 -34.38 2.53 6.39
CA GLY A 453 -33.31 3.34 6.96
C GLY A 453 -32.28 3.89 5.96
N ARG A 454 -32.54 3.85 4.65
CA ARG A 454 -31.57 4.13 3.56
C ARG A 454 -31.88 5.44 2.83
N PHE A 455 -31.55 6.58 3.43
CA PHE A 455 -31.99 7.92 2.97
C PHE A 455 -31.09 8.58 1.91
N SER A 456 -29.79 8.41 2.04
CA SER A 456 -28.79 8.72 1.01
C SER A 456 -28.33 7.45 0.26
N GLY A 457 -29.08 6.36 0.44
CA GLY A 457 -28.67 5.00 0.07
C GLY A 457 -27.58 4.39 0.94
N VAL A 458 -27.33 5.02 2.08
CA VAL A 458 -26.48 4.48 3.12
C VAL A 458 -27.37 4.16 4.33
N ALA A 459 -27.31 2.92 4.81
CA ALA A 459 -27.67 2.61 6.20
C ALA A 459 -26.71 3.39 7.14
N PRO A 460 -26.88 3.38 8.48
CA PRO A 460 -25.83 3.87 9.37
C PRO A 460 -24.52 3.11 9.07
N GLY A 461 -23.60 3.73 8.33
CA GLY A 461 -22.42 3.07 7.77
C GLY A 461 -22.10 3.51 6.34
N THR A 462 -21.63 4.74 6.17
CA THR A 462 -20.90 5.17 4.96
C THR A 462 -19.84 4.14 4.63
N PHE A 463 -19.49 3.90 3.36
CA PHE A 463 -18.38 3.02 2.97
C PHE A 463 -17.14 3.16 3.87
N ASN A 464 -16.82 4.38 4.33
CA ASN A 464 -15.75 4.66 5.29
C ASN A 464 -15.81 3.90 6.63
N ASN A 465 -16.97 3.35 7.00
CA ASN A 465 -17.22 2.63 8.26
C ASN A 465 -17.58 1.15 8.04
N THR A 466 -17.64 0.68 6.79
CA THR A 466 -17.83 -0.76 6.50
C THR A 466 -16.58 -1.53 6.87
N TRP A 467 -16.73 -2.82 7.18
CA TRP A 467 -15.60 -3.71 7.46
C TRP A 467 -14.70 -3.18 8.60
N ASN A 468 -15.33 -2.58 9.61
CA ASN A 468 -14.67 -2.24 10.86
C ASN A 468 -14.35 -3.51 11.68
N THR A 469 -13.64 -3.35 12.79
CA THR A 469 -13.15 -4.45 13.64
C THR A 469 -14.24 -5.30 14.31
N ASN A 470 -15.48 -4.82 14.37
CA ASN A 470 -16.63 -5.54 14.94
C ASN A 470 -17.46 -6.25 13.85
N THR A 471 -17.10 -6.12 12.58
CA THR A 471 -17.81 -6.77 11.48
C THR A 471 -17.72 -8.29 11.64
N PRO A 472 -18.84 -9.03 11.55
CA PRO A 472 -18.82 -10.48 11.63
C PRO A 472 -17.92 -11.11 10.54
N PRO A 473 -17.14 -12.17 10.86
CA PRO A 473 -16.21 -12.79 9.92
C PRO A 473 -16.83 -13.28 8.61
N ASP A 474 -18.11 -13.66 8.61
CA ASP A 474 -18.86 -14.13 7.43
C ASP A 474 -19.30 -13.01 6.47
N GLN A 475 -19.09 -11.74 6.84
CA GLN A 475 -19.39 -10.58 5.98
C GLN A 475 -18.18 -10.07 5.20
N PHE A 476 -17.02 -10.72 5.34
CA PHE A 476 -15.83 -10.45 4.56
C PHE A 476 -15.73 -11.42 3.39
N ALA A 477 -15.22 -10.91 2.27
CA ALA A 477 -14.75 -11.75 1.19
C ALA A 477 -13.47 -11.13 0.60
N GLY A 478 -12.44 -11.95 0.47
CA GLY A 478 -11.12 -11.52 0.00
C GLY A 478 -10.56 -12.44 -1.09
N LEU A 479 -9.49 -11.98 -1.74
CA LEU A 479 -8.72 -12.75 -2.73
C LEU A 479 -7.37 -13.22 -2.17
N GLY A 480 -7.16 -13.08 -0.86
CA GLY A 480 -5.96 -13.46 -0.14
C GLY A 480 -5.92 -14.91 0.31
N PRO A 481 -4.77 -15.37 0.84
CA PRO A 481 -4.55 -16.74 1.27
C PRO A 481 -5.40 -17.18 2.46
N TYR A 482 -5.91 -16.24 3.25
CA TYR A 482 -6.71 -16.52 4.44
C TYR A 482 -8.00 -15.70 4.49
N ASP A 483 -8.98 -16.19 5.23
CA ASP A 483 -10.18 -15.49 5.66
C ASP A 483 -10.14 -15.23 7.16
N LEU A 484 -10.87 -14.21 7.60
CA LEU A 484 -11.09 -13.99 9.02
C LEU A 484 -11.89 -15.17 9.60
N GLN A 485 -11.37 -15.78 10.66
CA GLN A 485 -12.11 -16.76 11.47
C GLN A 485 -12.68 -16.09 12.72
N SER A 486 -11.87 -15.30 13.42
CA SER A 486 -12.33 -14.52 14.59
C SER A 486 -11.34 -13.40 14.92
N TYR A 487 -11.83 -12.31 15.50
CA TYR A 487 -10.99 -11.27 16.07
C TYR A 487 -11.41 -10.98 17.52
N GLN A 488 -10.48 -11.18 18.45
CA GLN A 488 -10.58 -10.72 19.82
C GLN A 488 -9.76 -9.44 19.95
N THR A 489 -10.45 -8.30 20.04
CA THR A 489 -9.84 -6.96 19.98
C THR A 489 -8.68 -6.82 20.96
N GLY A 490 -7.53 -6.38 20.44
CA GLY A 490 -6.30 -6.19 21.21
C GLY A 490 -5.61 -7.46 21.74
N GLN A 491 -6.14 -8.66 21.43
CA GLN A 491 -5.59 -9.93 21.95
C GLN A 491 -5.14 -10.88 20.85
N GLN A 492 -6.03 -11.26 19.94
CA GLN A 492 -5.74 -12.29 18.94
C GLN A 492 -6.62 -12.16 17.69
N ILE A 493 -6.00 -12.33 16.53
CA ILE A 493 -6.69 -12.55 15.26
C ILE A 493 -6.44 -13.99 14.84
N LEU A 494 -7.51 -14.72 14.55
CA LEU A 494 -7.43 -16.05 13.97
C LEU A 494 -7.90 -15.97 12.53
N LEU A 495 -7.02 -16.40 11.62
CA LEU A 495 -7.26 -16.49 10.20
C LEU A 495 -7.31 -17.96 9.80
N LYS A 496 -8.29 -18.34 8.98
CA LYS A 496 -8.43 -19.67 8.40
C LYS A 496 -8.04 -19.62 6.94
N ARG A 497 -7.47 -20.70 6.42
CA ARG A 497 -7.14 -20.81 4.99
C ARG A 497 -8.36 -20.53 4.11
N ASN A 498 -8.17 -19.74 3.04
CA ASN A 498 -9.15 -19.53 1.98
C ASN A 498 -9.17 -20.73 0.99
N PRO A 499 -10.27 -21.50 0.87
CA PRO A 499 -10.36 -22.63 -0.05
C PRO A 499 -10.45 -22.22 -1.54
N TYR A 500 -10.63 -20.94 -1.84
CA TYR A 500 -10.70 -20.37 -3.18
C TYR A 500 -9.41 -19.63 -3.59
N TYR A 501 -8.34 -19.71 -2.78
CA TYR A 501 -7.09 -19.02 -3.10
C TYR A 501 -6.51 -19.51 -4.43
N TRP A 502 -6.12 -18.55 -5.28
CA TRP A 502 -5.86 -18.76 -6.70
C TRP A 502 -4.37 -18.99 -7.02
N ARG A 503 -3.54 -19.22 -6.00
CA ARG A 503 -2.12 -19.53 -6.15
C ARG A 503 -1.82 -20.97 -5.73
N VAL A 504 -0.91 -21.60 -6.45
CA VAL A 504 -0.39 -22.95 -6.21
C VAL A 504 1.14 -22.92 -6.17
N ASP A 505 1.76 -23.92 -5.58
CA ASP A 505 3.20 -24.15 -5.73
C ASP A 505 3.54 -24.80 -7.08
N GLU A 506 4.83 -25.02 -7.33
CA GLU A 506 5.37 -25.69 -8.53
C GLU A 506 4.99 -27.18 -8.68
N HIS A 507 4.34 -27.77 -7.67
CA HIS A 507 3.79 -29.12 -7.69
C HIS A 507 2.24 -29.13 -7.81
N GLY A 508 1.62 -27.95 -7.94
CA GLY A 508 0.18 -27.78 -8.08
C GLY A 508 -0.59 -27.85 -6.75
N VAL A 509 0.09 -27.80 -5.60
CA VAL A 509 -0.54 -27.76 -4.27
C VAL A 509 -1.11 -26.35 -4.02
N GLN A 510 -2.40 -26.27 -3.69
CA GLN A 510 -3.07 -25.00 -3.42
C GLN A 510 -2.59 -24.36 -2.11
N LEU A 511 -2.05 -23.14 -2.23
CA LEU A 511 -1.52 -22.35 -1.12
C LEU A 511 -2.64 -21.72 -0.27
N PRO A 512 -2.35 -21.20 0.94
CA PRO A 512 -1.10 -21.34 1.72
C PRO A 512 -0.81 -22.80 2.11
N TYR A 513 0.23 -23.12 2.89
CA TYR A 513 0.41 -24.48 3.45
C TYR A 513 -0.25 -24.67 4.81
N PHE A 514 -0.27 -23.65 5.67
CA PHE A 514 -0.90 -23.72 6.99
C PHE A 514 -2.43 -23.64 6.90
N ASN A 515 -3.14 -24.38 7.75
CA ASN A 515 -4.62 -24.35 7.79
C ASN A 515 -5.12 -23.10 8.52
N GLN A 516 -4.35 -22.63 9.49
CA GLN A 516 -4.67 -21.48 10.32
C GLN A 516 -3.42 -20.62 10.55
N LEU A 517 -3.64 -19.32 10.65
CA LEU A 517 -2.67 -18.35 11.11
C LEU A 517 -3.26 -17.62 12.32
N ALA A 518 -2.61 -17.73 13.47
CA ALA A 518 -2.94 -16.93 14.64
C ALA A 518 -1.95 -15.78 14.78
N VAL A 519 -2.47 -14.57 14.85
CA VAL A 519 -1.70 -13.35 15.13
C VAL A 519 -2.01 -12.93 16.56
N LEU A 520 -1.04 -13.07 17.45
CA LEU A 520 -1.13 -12.62 18.84
C LEU A 520 -0.74 -11.15 18.91
N ILE A 521 -1.60 -10.32 19.51
CA ILE A 521 -1.37 -8.88 19.66
C ILE A 521 -0.77 -8.65 21.04
N VAL A 522 0.45 -8.11 21.09
CA VAL A 522 1.15 -7.84 22.35
C VAL A 522 1.50 -6.36 22.49
N GLN A 523 1.67 -5.92 23.73
CA GLN A 523 1.91 -4.51 24.09
C GLN A 523 3.39 -4.16 24.26
N SER A 524 4.32 -5.06 23.93
CA SER A 524 5.74 -4.72 23.80
C SER A 524 6.50 -5.74 22.96
N VAL A 525 7.64 -5.33 22.39
CA VAL A 525 8.53 -6.23 21.67
C VAL A 525 9.21 -7.23 22.63
N ASP A 526 9.47 -6.85 23.88
CA ASP A 526 9.95 -7.79 24.91
C ASP A 526 8.97 -8.96 25.13
N THR A 527 7.66 -8.67 25.09
CA THR A 527 6.64 -9.71 25.20
C THR A 527 6.66 -10.64 23.98
N GLN A 528 6.90 -10.12 22.77
CA GLN A 528 7.08 -10.96 21.57
C GLN A 528 8.25 -11.91 21.75
N PHE A 529 9.38 -11.41 22.23
CA PHE A 529 10.56 -12.23 22.48
C PHE A 529 10.28 -13.33 23.50
N LEU A 530 9.64 -13.01 24.63
CA LEU A 530 9.24 -13.99 25.63
C LEU A 530 8.27 -15.04 25.10
N TYR A 531 7.32 -14.66 24.24
CA TYR A 531 6.39 -15.58 23.60
C TYR A 531 7.12 -16.56 22.69
N PHE A 532 8.09 -16.09 21.92
CA PHE A 532 8.94 -16.95 21.10
C PHE A 532 9.79 -17.90 21.95
N LYS A 533 10.50 -17.39 22.98
CA LYS A 533 11.32 -18.20 23.87
C LYS A 533 10.52 -19.30 24.59
N SER A 534 9.28 -19.01 24.94
CA SER A 534 8.38 -19.97 25.61
C SER A 534 7.63 -20.90 24.65
N GLY A 535 7.77 -20.74 23.33
CA GLY A 535 7.06 -21.53 22.32
C GLY A 535 5.59 -21.14 22.14
N GLN A 536 5.17 -19.98 22.63
CA GLN A 536 3.83 -19.42 22.39
C GLN A 536 3.69 -18.79 21.00
N SER A 537 4.81 -18.47 20.32
CA SER A 537 4.85 -18.07 18.92
C SER A 537 5.94 -18.80 18.17
N ASP A 538 5.69 -19.11 16.89
CA ASP A 538 6.58 -19.88 16.03
C ASP A 538 7.66 -19.03 15.35
N MET A 539 7.46 -17.71 15.29
CA MET A 539 8.37 -16.78 14.62
C MET A 539 8.61 -15.53 15.45
N TYR A 540 9.82 -14.98 15.33
CA TYR A 540 10.22 -13.71 15.93
C TYR A 540 11.16 -12.94 15.02
N ALA A 541 10.85 -11.67 14.76
CA ALA A 541 11.74 -10.75 14.07
C ALA A 541 12.75 -10.21 15.09
N ALA A 542 13.94 -10.82 15.13
CA ALA A 542 14.93 -10.53 16.15
C ALA A 542 15.38 -9.06 16.16
N ARG A 543 15.35 -8.44 17.35
CA ARG A 543 16.03 -7.16 17.56
C ARG A 543 17.55 -7.37 17.67
N PRO A 544 18.36 -6.34 17.38
CA PRO A 544 19.80 -6.45 17.51
C PRO A 544 20.28 -6.92 18.88
N GLU A 545 19.66 -6.44 19.96
CA GLU A 545 20.01 -6.79 21.35
C GLU A 545 19.66 -8.23 21.74
N ASP A 546 18.64 -8.82 21.12
CA ASP A 546 18.22 -10.21 21.39
C ASP A 546 19.06 -11.22 20.58
N TRP A 547 19.73 -10.78 19.52
CA TRP A 547 20.34 -11.67 18.52
C TRP A 547 21.38 -12.62 19.11
N ALA A 548 22.23 -12.13 20.03
CA ALA A 548 23.25 -12.96 20.67
C ALA A 548 22.64 -14.07 21.54
N ASP A 549 21.56 -13.75 22.27
CA ASP A 549 20.82 -14.73 23.09
C ASP A 549 20.15 -15.78 22.21
N ILE A 550 19.49 -15.35 21.12
CA ILE A 550 18.86 -16.25 20.14
C ILE A 550 19.88 -17.23 19.55
N LEU A 551 21.06 -16.76 19.13
CA LEU A 551 22.12 -17.65 18.61
C LEU A 551 22.65 -18.63 19.66
N GLY A 552 22.68 -18.23 20.93
CA GLY A 552 23.04 -19.09 22.05
C GLY A 552 22.02 -20.22 22.26
N GLU A 553 20.74 -19.85 22.40
CA GLU A 553 19.66 -20.80 22.66
C GLU A 553 19.33 -21.69 21.45
N ALA A 554 19.43 -21.17 20.22
CA ALA A 554 19.13 -21.91 18.99
C ALA A 554 19.89 -23.24 18.88
N LYS A 555 21.13 -23.29 19.39
CA LYS A 555 21.97 -24.51 19.42
C LYS A 555 21.36 -25.66 20.22
N THR A 556 20.50 -25.34 21.19
CA THR A 556 19.88 -26.32 22.10
C THR A 556 18.39 -26.48 21.86
N LYS A 557 17.73 -25.44 21.35
CA LYS A 557 16.28 -25.40 21.12
C LYS A 557 15.88 -25.85 19.71
N GLY A 558 16.84 -26.06 18.82
CA GLY A 558 16.57 -26.45 17.42
C GLY A 558 15.93 -25.33 16.60
N TRP A 559 16.10 -24.07 17.00
CA TRP A 559 15.58 -22.93 16.26
C TRP A 559 16.36 -22.71 14.97
N GLN A 560 15.63 -22.48 13.88
CA GLN A 560 16.22 -22.00 12.65
C GLN A 560 16.39 -20.48 12.73
N THR A 561 17.63 -20.01 12.53
CA THR A 561 17.94 -18.58 12.49
C THR A 561 18.27 -18.19 11.06
N ILE A 562 17.67 -17.09 10.59
CA ILE A 562 17.85 -16.59 9.22
C ILE A 562 18.41 -15.17 9.31
N LYS A 563 19.53 -14.93 8.62
CA LYS A 563 20.11 -13.59 8.45
C LYS A 563 19.90 -13.14 7.01
N ASP A 564 18.76 -12.52 6.75
CA ASP A 564 18.24 -12.23 5.41
C ASP A 564 18.76 -10.91 4.79
N GLY A 565 19.88 -10.39 5.30
CA GLY A 565 20.50 -9.15 4.80
C GLY A 565 19.79 -7.86 5.24
N PRO A 566 20.07 -6.73 4.55
CA PRO A 566 19.48 -5.43 4.89
C PRO A 566 18.00 -5.38 4.52
N ALA A 567 17.17 -4.79 5.39
CA ALA A 567 15.77 -4.55 5.10
C ALA A 567 15.58 -3.50 3.98
N TYR A 568 14.45 -3.56 3.27
CA TYR A 568 14.01 -2.53 2.31
C TYR A 568 13.57 -1.20 2.97
N GLY A 569 13.72 -1.08 4.29
CA GLY A 569 13.42 0.12 5.06
C GLY A 569 14.67 0.82 5.57
N ASP A 570 14.51 2.07 5.96
CA ASP A 570 15.54 2.90 6.56
C ASP A 570 15.08 3.51 7.87
N GLN A 571 16.05 3.88 8.70
CA GLN A 571 15.82 4.64 9.92
C GLN A 571 16.21 6.08 9.64
N PHE A 572 15.24 6.99 9.73
CA PHE A 572 15.40 8.37 9.28
C PHE A 572 14.85 9.37 10.30
N VAL A 573 15.33 10.61 10.19
CA VAL A 573 14.81 11.76 10.94
C VAL A 573 14.22 12.72 9.92
N VAL A 574 12.93 13.03 10.07
CA VAL A 574 12.27 14.08 9.29
C VAL A 574 12.14 15.33 10.16
N LEU A 575 12.50 16.47 9.60
CA LEU A 575 12.31 17.77 10.22
C LEU A 575 11.06 18.41 9.62
N ASN A 576 10.10 18.78 10.47
CA ASN A 576 8.89 19.46 10.03
C ASN A 576 9.25 20.85 9.48
N GLN A 577 9.09 21.03 8.17
CA GLN A 577 9.39 22.28 7.47
C GLN A 577 8.23 23.28 7.47
N ASP A 578 7.06 22.91 7.97
CA ASP A 578 5.88 23.77 8.14
C ASP A 578 5.63 24.05 9.62
N TYR A 579 6.73 24.25 10.36
CA TYR A 579 6.73 24.38 11.81
C TYR A 579 5.82 25.51 12.32
N ALA A 580 5.67 26.60 11.55
CA ALA A 580 4.80 27.71 11.93
C ALA A 580 3.32 27.33 11.98
N THR A 581 2.88 26.31 11.22
CA THR A 581 1.48 25.88 11.21
C THR A 581 1.02 25.27 12.54
N LEU A 582 1.97 24.74 13.34
CA LEU A 582 1.67 24.16 14.65
C LEU A 582 1.18 25.23 15.64
N LYS A 583 1.74 26.44 15.55
CA LYS A 583 1.34 27.61 16.34
C LYS A 583 1.50 28.88 15.50
N PRO A 584 0.51 29.22 14.65
CA PRO A 584 0.63 30.31 13.67
C PRO A 584 0.93 31.68 14.29
N ASN A 585 0.50 31.90 15.53
CA ASN A 585 0.64 33.17 16.24
C ASN A 585 1.82 33.18 17.22
N ASP A 586 2.62 32.11 17.30
CA ASP A 586 3.78 32.04 18.19
C ASP A 586 5.05 32.45 17.43
N PRO A 587 5.65 33.61 17.77
CA PRO A 587 6.83 34.14 17.10
C PRO A 587 8.01 33.15 17.04
N SER A 588 8.22 32.35 18.10
CA SER A 588 9.32 31.39 18.15
C SER A 588 9.11 30.21 17.19
N TYR A 589 7.86 29.83 16.93
CA TYR A 589 7.53 28.78 15.94
C TYR A 589 7.73 29.28 14.51
N GLN A 590 7.41 30.55 14.24
CA GLN A 590 7.68 31.17 12.95
C GLN A 590 9.20 31.27 12.71
N ALA A 591 9.98 31.69 13.70
CA ALA A 591 11.44 31.72 13.63
C ALA A 591 12.04 30.32 13.39
N MET A 592 11.53 29.29 14.08
CA MET A 592 11.98 27.90 13.91
C MET A 592 11.69 27.33 12.53
N GLN A 593 10.64 27.78 11.85
CA GLN A 593 10.39 27.38 10.47
C GLN A 593 11.56 27.75 9.53
N TYR A 594 12.16 28.92 9.72
CA TYR A 594 13.34 29.33 8.94
C TYR A 594 14.54 28.42 9.22
N VAL A 595 14.73 28.01 10.48
CA VAL A 595 15.78 27.05 10.86
C VAL A 595 15.55 25.69 10.18
N MET A 596 14.34 25.12 10.29
CA MET A 596 14.02 23.81 9.72
C MET A 596 14.13 23.79 8.18
N ARG A 597 13.82 24.92 7.52
CA ARG A 597 13.94 25.08 6.07
C ARG A 597 15.36 25.39 5.59
N ALA A 598 16.26 25.89 6.44
CA ALA A 598 17.65 26.13 6.06
C ALA A 598 18.39 24.82 5.72
N ARG A 599 18.94 24.71 4.52
CA ARG A 599 19.63 23.49 4.04
C ARG A 599 20.88 23.21 4.87
N GLU A 600 21.67 24.25 5.11
CA GLU A 600 22.95 24.22 5.83
C GLU A 600 22.75 23.74 7.27
N PHE A 601 21.62 24.11 7.87
CA PHE A 601 21.21 23.62 9.18
C PHE A 601 21.00 22.09 9.16
N ARG A 602 20.24 21.57 8.20
CA ARG A 602 20.00 20.11 8.05
C ARG A 602 21.30 19.35 7.75
N GLN A 603 22.19 19.93 6.95
CA GLN A 603 23.51 19.35 6.67
C GLN A 603 24.39 19.33 7.91
N ALA A 604 24.38 20.39 8.73
CA ALA A 604 25.12 20.42 9.99
C ALA A 604 24.63 19.34 10.96
N LEU A 605 23.31 19.11 11.03
CA LEU A 605 22.75 18.00 11.80
C LEU A 605 23.21 16.64 11.25
N ALA A 606 23.21 16.44 9.94
CA ALA A 606 23.69 15.20 9.34
C ALA A 606 25.16 14.90 9.70
N TYR A 607 26.02 15.93 9.71
CA TYR A 607 27.42 15.83 10.17
C TYR A 607 27.57 15.55 11.67
N ALA A 608 26.58 15.93 12.49
CA ALA A 608 26.60 15.69 13.92
C ALA A 608 26.21 14.24 14.31
N LEU A 609 25.59 13.50 13.40
CA LEU A 609 25.15 12.13 13.68
C LEU A 609 26.30 11.13 13.52
N ASN A 610 26.75 10.55 14.63
CA ASN A 610 27.72 9.45 14.62
C ASN A 610 27.05 8.11 14.32
N LYS A 611 26.81 7.85 13.02
CA LYS A 611 26.16 6.62 12.56
C LYS A 611 26.93 5.35 12.98
N GLN A 612 28.26 5.37 12.96
CA GLN A 612 29.05 4.18 13.34
C GLN A 612 28.88 3.86 14.82
N ALA A 613 28.95 4.87 15.71
CA ALA A 613 28.70 4.65 17.13
C ALA A 613 27.27 4.16 17.41
N MET A 614 26.27 4.61 16.64
CA MET A 614 24.91 4.08 16.73
C MET A 614 24.85 2.62 16.30
N ILE A 615 25.50 2.27 15.19
CA ILE A 615 25.58 0.89 14.70
C ILE A 615 26.23 -0.03 15.74
N ASP A 616 27.33 0.40 16.34
CA ASP A 616 28.09 -0.40 17.30
C ASP A 616 27.35 -0.54 18.64
N ASN A 617 26.79 0.55 19.17
CA ASN A 617 26.25 0.58 20.53
C ASN A 617 24.76 0.25 20.63
N ILE A 618 23.97 0.54 19.59
CA ILE A 618 22.50 0.31 19.57
C ILE A 618 22.19 -0.95 18.74
N TYR A 619 22.80 -1.07 17.57
CA TYR A 619 22.53 -2.19 16.66
C TYR A 619 23.51 -3.35 16.80
N HIS A 620 24.49 -3.28 17.73
CA HIS A 620 25.49 -4.33 17.93
C HIS A 620 26.18 -4.80 16.64
N GLY A 621 26.40 -3.89 15.69
CA GLY A 621 27.00 -4.18 14.37
C GLY A 621 26.04 -4.77 13.32
N LEU A 622 24.75 -4.89 13.62
CA LEU A 622 23.72 -5.48 12.74
C LEU A 622 22.97 -4.44 11.89
N ALA A 623 23.60 -3.31 11.61
CA ALA A 623 23.08 -2.26 10.74
C ALA A 623 24.18 -1.73 9.82
N ALA A 624 23.78 -1.04 8.75
CA ALA A 624 24.67 -0.39 7.81
C ALA A 624 24.36 1.12 7.74
N PRO A 625 25.38 1.98 7.54
CA PRO A 625 25.12 3.40 7.34
C PRO A 625 24.41 3.62 6.01
N GLN A 626 23.34 4.42 6.02
CA GLN A 626 22.63 4.84 4.81
C GLN A 626 22.67 6.36 4.64
N TRP A 627 22.82 6.79 3.38
CA TRP A 627 23.01 8.20 2.99
C TRP A 627 21.94 8.72 2.03
N THR A 628 21.13 7.82 1.48
CA THR A 628 20.03 8.16 0.58
C THR A 628 18.71 7.68 1.18
N TRP A 629 17.58 8.21 0.71
CA TRP A 629 16.25 7.69 1.06
C TRP A 629 15.91 6.39 0.32
N ILE A 630 16.78 5.92 -0.58
CA ILE A 630 16.61 4.65 -1.29
C ILE A 630 17.35 3.59 -0.48
N SER A 631 16.64 2.57 -0.02
CA SER A 631 17.20 1.46 0.74
C SER A 631 18.26 0.71 -0.07
N VAL A 632 19.36 0.30 0.56
CA VAL A 632 20.44 -0.49 -0.06
C VAL A 632 19.97 -1.68 -0.93
N PRO A 633 18.99 -2.51 -0.53
CA PRO A 633 18.54 -3.64 -1.36
C PRO A 633 17.71 -3.22 -2.59
N SER A 634 17.37 -1.95 -2.74
CA SER A 634 16.60 -1.48 -3.90
C SER A 634 17.42 -1.57 -5.18
N PRO A 635 16.85 -2.04 -6.31
CA PRO A 635 17.51 -1.97 -7.61
C PRO A 635 17.75 -0.53 -8.09
N PHE A 636 17.15 0.47 -7.43
CA PHE A 636 17.36 1.89 -7.69
C PHE A 636 18.37 2.53 -6.75
N TYR A 637 18.98 1.76 -5.84
CA TYR A 637 20.01 2.27 -4.95
C TYR A 637 21.28 2.56 -5.74
N ASP A 638 21.73 3.81 -5.71
CA ASP A 638 22.98 4.25 -6.31
C ASP A 638 23.89 4.79 -5.22
N ALA A 639 24.90 4.00 -4.87
CA ALA A 639 25.88 4.37 -3.86
C ALA A 639 26.87 5.43 -4.36
N GLU A 640 27.11 5.52 -5.67
CA GLU A 640 28.16 6.37 -6.24
C GLU A 640 27.71 7.84 -6.33
N SER A 641 26.41 8.09 -6.54
CA SER A 641 25.85 9.45 -6.57
C SER A 641 25.43 10.00 -5.21
N ALA A 642 25.51 9.19 -4.15
CA ALA A 642 25.04 9.59 -2.82
C ALA A 642 25.92 10.69 -2.20
N GLU A 643 25.34 11.88 -1.95
CA GLU A 643 25.98 12.90 -1.12
C GLU A 643 26.08 12.38 0.33
N THR A 644 27.29 12.37 0.90
CA THR A 644 27.53 11.81 2.24
C THR A 644 27.87 12.88 3.28
N TYR A 645 27.50 12.60 4.52
CA TYR A 645 27.71 13.48 5.68
C TYR A 645 28.43 12.71 6.80
N PRO A 646 29.68 12.28 6.61
CA PRO A 646 30.42 11.49 7.60
C PRO A 646 30.56 12.26 8.91
N TYR A 647 30.48 11.58 10.06
CA TYR A 647 30.49 12.23 11.37
C TYR A 647 31.65 13.22 11.53
N ASN A 648 31.31 14.48 11.77
CA ASN A 648 32.26 15.57 12.00
C ASN A 648 31.60 16.68 12.83
N LEU A 649 31.67 16.50 14.15
CA LEU A 649 31.07 17.44 15.11
C LEU A 649 31.67 18.85 15.02
N LYS A 650 32.96 18.98 14.71
CA LYS A 650 33.62 20.26 14.54
C LYS A 650 33.04 21.01 13.33
N LYS A 651 32.89 20.33 12.20
CA LYS A 651 32.28 20.89 10.98
C LYS A 651 30.82 21.30 11.23
N ALA A 652 30.03 20.46 11.89
CA ALA A 652 28.66 20.80 12.27
C ALA A 652 28.60 22.10 13.11
N LYS A 653 29.44 22.22 14.14
CA LYS A 653 29.53 23.43 14.98
C LYS A 653 29.93 24.68 14.17
N GLN A 654 30.88 24.53 13.24
CA GLN A 654 31.30 25.61 12.33
C GLN A 654 30.18 26.05 11.38
N MET A 655 29.46 25.09 10.78
CA MET A 655 28.34 25.39 9.88
C MET A 655 27.21 26.12 10.58
N LEU A 656 26.84 25.72 11.80
CA LEU A 656 25.82 26.41 12.59
C LEU A 656 26.23 27.82 12.98
N THR A 657 27.49 28.02 13.40
CA THR A 657 28.02 29.36 13.69
C THR A 657 28.03 30.23 12.43
N ALA A 658 28.44 29.68 11.28
CA ALA A 658 28.44 30.40 10.00
C ALA A 658 27.03 30.79 9.55
N LEU A 659 26.02 29.97 9.88
CA LEU A 659 24.62 30.26 9.66
C LEU A 659 24.09 31.37 10.60
N GLY A 660 24.84 31.73 11.65
CA GLY A 660 24.42 32.73 12.64
C GLY A 660 23.66 32.14 13.84
N LEU A 661 23.63 30.82 13.98
CA LEU A 661 23.07 30.15 15.16
C LEU A 661 24.19 30.00 16.20
N THR A 662 24.23 30.87 17.19
CA THR A 662 25.27 30.92 18.23
C THR A 662 24.66 30.96 19.62
N ASP A 663 25.37 30.44 20.61
CA ASP A 663 24.98 30.55 22.01
C ASP A 663 25.27 31.99 22.48
N THR A 664 24.21 32.80 22.65
CA THR A 664 24.32 34.22 23.01
C THR A 664 24.20 34.47 24.50
N ASN A 665 23.69 33.50 25.26
CA ASN A 665 23.45 33.61 26.70
C ASN A 665 24.35 32.66 27.53
N ASN A 666 25.24 31.93 26.87
CA ASN A 666 26.23 30.99 27.41
C ASN A 666 25.59 29.86 28.24
N ASP A 667 24.38 29.42 27.86
CA ASP A 667 23.65 28.32 28.52
C ASP A 667 23.90 26.95 27.89
N GLY A 668 24.73 26.90 26.84
CA GLY A 668 25.06 25.69 26.08
C GLY A 668 24.08 25.39 24.94
N VAL A 669 23.07 26.23 24.72
CA VAL A 669 22.09 26.16 23.64
C VAL A 669 22.33 27.31 22.65
N ARG A 670 22.15 27.05 21.35
CA ARG A 670 22.30 28.09 20.33
C ARG A 670 21.00 28.86 20.18
N ASN A 671 21.07 30.16 19.90
CA ASN A 671 19.91 31.03 19.71
C ASN A 671 19.67 31.33 18.22
N ILE A 672 18.41 31.61 17.87
CA ILE A 672 18.04 32.18 16.58
C ILE A 672 18.35 33.68 16.63
N SER A 673 19.51 34.06 16.10
CA SER A 673 19.92 35.46 16.03
C SER A 673 19.13 36.25 14.98
N ASP A 674 19.01 37.56 15.19
CA ASP A 674 18.49 38.51 14.22
C ASP A 674 19.33 38.47 12.94
N LYS A 675 20.65 38.26 13.07
CA LYS A 675 21.56 38.06 11.92
C LYS A 675 21.16 36.86 11.07
N PHE A 676 20.80 35.73 11.68
CA PHE A 676 20.30 34.57 10.95
C PHE A 676 19.00 34.89 10.21
N LEU A 677 18.03 35.49 10.91
CA LEU A 677 16.72 35.80 10.34
C LEU A 677 16.82 36.80 9.17
N MET A 678 17.69 37.80 9.26
CA MET A 678 17.99 38.71 8.15
C MET A 678 18.65 38.00 6.97
N ALA A 679 19.57 37.07 7.22
CA ALA A 679 20.20 36.28 6.14
C ALA A 679 19.17 35.41 5.39
N GLN A 680 18.12 34.97 6.09
CA GLN A 680 16.98 34.27 5.49
C GLN A 680 15.93 35.22 4.89
N LYS A 681 16.19 36.54 4.87
CA LYS A 681 15.28 37.59 4.40
C LYS A 681 13.92 37.58 5.13
N ALA A 682 13.91 37.16 6.40
CA ALA A 682 12.71 37.15 7.24
C ALA A 682 12.35 38.54 7.81
N CYS A 683 13.34 39.43 7.92
CA CYS A 683 13.19 40.80 8.43
C CYS A 683 13.96 41.80 7.56
N SER A 684 13.62 43.09 7.67
CA SER A 684 14.38 44.19 7.04
C SER A 684 15.58 44.66 7.88
N ASP A 685 15.47 44.65 9.21
CA ASP A 685 16.52 45.04 10.16
C ASP A 685 16.35 44.33 11.53
N ALA A 686 17.23 44.65 12.50
CA ALA A 686 17.23 44.03 13.83
C ALA A 686 15.98 44.39 14.65
N SER A 687 15.50 45.63 14.54
CA SER A 687 14.31 46.08 15.26
C SER A 687 13.08 45.33 14.77
N ASP A 688 12.95 45.14 13.45
CA ASP A 688 11.89 44.36 12.83
C ASP A 688 11.92 42.90 13.31
N CYS A 689 13.10 42.27 13.38
CA CYS A 689 13.22 40.92 13.93
C CYS A 689 12.83 40.82 15.40
N ALA A 690 13.31 41.74 16.25
CA ALA A 690 12.97 41.75 17.67
C ALA A 690 11.45 41.93 17.90
N GLN A 691 10.81 42.77 17.10
CA GLN A 691 9.36 42.99 17.17
C GLN A 691 8.55 41.77 16.68
N LYS A 692 8.96 41.15 15.56
CA LYS A 692 8.23 40.02 14.96
C LYS A 692 8.43 38.71 15.68
N PHE A 693 9.66 38.45 16.14
CA PHE A 693 10.10 37.15 16.64
C PHE A 693 10.45 37.15 18.13
N GLY A 694 10.30 38.28 18.84
CA GLY A 694 10.64 38.43 20.26
C GLY A 694 12.13 38.65 20.53
N PRO A 695 12.60 38.51 21.78
CA PRO A 695 14.03 38.58 22.11
C PRO A 695 14.84 37.35 21.68
N GLU A 696 16.11 37.51 21.27
CA GLU A 696 17.01 36.41 20.86
C GLU A 696 17.20 35.34 21.94
N ASP A 697 17.33 35.76 23.21
CA ASP A 697 17.50 34.88 24.37
C ASP A 697 16.26 34.02 24.68
N GLN A 698 15.15 34.26 23.98
CA GLN A 698 13.91 33.49 24.08
C GLN A 698 13.65 32.60 22.85
N ARG A 699 14.50 32.70 21.82
CA ARG A 699 14.45 31.90 20.59
C ARG A 699 15.57 30.88 20.58
N GLU A 700 15.38 29.80 21.29
CA GLU A 700 16.40 28.77 21.42
C GLU A 700 16.30 27.72 20.32
N VAL A 701 17.45 27.25 19.87
CA VAL A 701 17.68 26.15 18.93
C VAL A 701 18.52 25.11 19.64
N GLY A 702 17.84 24.30 20.45
CA GLY A 702 18.45 23.15 21.11
C GLY A 702 18.87 22.10 20.09
N PHE A 703 20.16 21.76 20.07
CA PHE A 703 20.71 20.49 19.56
C PHE A 703 21.91 20.17 20.45
N PRO A 704 21.83 19.22 21.39
CA PRO A 704 22.98 18.85 22.18
C PRO A 704 23.99 18.22 21.21
N LEU A 705 25.00 19.02 20.85
CA LEU A 705 26.16 18.65 20.04
C LEU A 705 27.28 18.24 20.99
N THR A 706 26.99 17.23 21.82
CA THR A 706 27.91 16.64 22.79
C THR A 706 28.31 15.26 22.34
#